data_AF-A0A819AM20-F1
#
_entry.id   AF-A0A819AM20-F1
#
_cell.length_a   1.000
_cell.length_b   1.000
_cell.length_c   1.000
_cell.angle_alpha   90.00
_cell.angle_beta   90.00
_cell.angle_gamma   90.00
#
_symmetry.space_group_name_H-M   'P 1'
#
loop_
_entity.id
_entity.type
_entity.pdbx_description
1 polymer ?
#
loop_
_entity_poly.entity_id
_entity_poly.type
_entity_poly.pdbx_seq_one_letter_code
_entity_poly.pdbx_strand_id
1 'polypeptide(L)'
;MAEAHEAVAFQFTVGAEGVSLNVSYDVFKALLYSGLRSWKLRCRRTLNSLHNTLYPGHPVRGIAWCGIIYTLYIKDHDPSYNIIDWIDSHIFRRYFTAENSKTCAILVFGTGTYFVLIQIRQYILKSLFSYHGWMYQEHGRPVGLGQKLWGGLVKLFIGRNPSLYSYQSVLPQLPLPSLDDTLKRYLRTVRPIYDDTEYHQMEVLAEDFRRTIGRKLQRYLWLKWLISSNYVSDWWEKFVYLRGRSPIMVNSNFYGLDMAYIRPTRIQTARAANMVCASLKYRTRLDHQNITPLMIQNMIPLCSSQYERQYNTVRIPGKDADTIIHYSDSHHLAVYHKGRWFKLMIVHNDQMLQPCEIQIQLDEIIRDASEPAYGEEHLAALTAGERTSWAETRAKYFSAGVNRTSLETIEKAAFILILDDEEYDIGSLNMNSSTPNNAEKSEKFDAYARAILHGKAYNRWFDKSFNFIFSKDAVAGINVEHSWADAPISGHMVEYVLSEDILYYGYDELGNTRGVPRFTAPKPTRLKWLIPESCNILIEKSLVQATKVFNDVDLHTYIQDVYGKGFIKKCKVSPDAYVQMALQLAHYRDTGRFNLTYEASMTRLFRDGRTETVRSCSIESSQWVKSMEDPNISKSERIKLLRLACDYHQQQYRDAMTGKGIDRHLFCLYVLSKYFNMDSPFLQRVLQEPWRLSTSQTATTYDEKHFRKLMAQNPDLVRKYGIDDQRNLAPYGGGFGPVAADGYGVSYIIAAEDLIFFHISSNKSAGETDSKRFGERICQAMKDMRDLFEGEIKFEKKN
;
A
#
# COMPACT_ATOMS: atom_id res chain seq x y z
N MET A 1 18.74 -16.50 -30.42
CA MET A 1 19.98 -17.19 -30.01
C MET A 1 20.17 -17.34 -28.49
N ALA A 2 19.45 -16.64 -27.60
CA ALA A 2 19.48 -16.93 -26.15
C ALA A 2 18.60 -18.15 -25.75
N GLU A 3 17.44 -18.32 -26.40
CA GLU A 3 16.66 -19.58 -26.33
C GLU A 3 17.42 -20.77 -26.90
N ALA A 4 18.36 -20.56 -27.83
CA ALA A 4 19.18 -21.66 -28.36
C ALA A 4 20.15 -22.20 -27.31
N HIS A 5 20.64 -21.38 -26.37
CA HIS A 5 21.50 -21.86 -25.28
C HIS A 5 20.71 -22.58 -24.16
N GLU A 6 19.46 -22.18 -23.89
CA GLU A 6 18.58 -22.95 -22.99
C GLU A 6 18.05 -24.23 -23.67
N ALA A 7 17.88 -24.23 -25.00
CA ALA A 7 17.53 -25.42 -25.79
C ALA A 7 18.70 -26.39 -26.03
N VAL A 8 19.96 -25.99 -25.79
CA VAL A 8 21.12 -26.91 -25.81
C VAL A 8 21.18 -27.78 -24.55
N ALA A 9 20.39 -27.48 -23.51
CA ALA A 9 20.36 -28.26 -22.28
C ALA A 9 19.66 -29.63 -22.40
N PHE A 10 18.82 -29.78 -23.44
CA PHE A 10 18.21 -31.04 -23.84
C PHE A 10 18.45 -31.22 -25.34
N GLN A 11 19.57 -31.84 -25.71
CA GLN A 11 19.72 -32.30 -27.09
C GLN A 11 18.84 -33.53 -27.29
N PHE A 12 17.77 -33.37 -28.06
CA PHE A 12 16.96 -34.45 -28.60
C PHE A 12 17.48 -34.77 -30.00
N THR A 13 18.19 -35.88 -30.14
CA THR A 13 18.56 -36.41 -31.45
C THR A 13 17.69 -37.62 -31.73
N VAL A 14 16.79 -37.48 -32.71
CA VAL A 14 15.97 -38.60 -33.21
C VAL A 14 16.72 -39.22 -34.38
N GLY A 15 17.34 -40.37 -34.14
CA GLY A 15 18.00 -41.17 -35.17
C GLY A 15 17.17 -42.40 -35.55
N ALA A 16 17.59 -43.12 -36.59
CA ALA A 16 16.93 -44.35 -37.06
C ALA A 16 16.89 -45.48 -36.01
N GLU A 17 17.68 -45.38 -34.93
CA GLU A 17 17.77 -46.37 -33.84
C GLU A 17 17.11 -45.92 -32.52
N GLY A 18 16.50 -44.72 -32.45
CA GLY A 18 15.79 -44.23 -31.26
C GLY A 18 16.09 -42.77 -30.88
N VAL A 19 15.59 -42.35 -29.72
CA VAL A 19 15.76 -41.00 -29.17
C VAL A 19 16.96 -40.99 -28.21
N SER A 20 18.01 -40.22 -28.51
CA SER A 20 19.11 -39.96 -27.57
C SER A 20 18.89 -38.61 -26.86
N LEU A 21 18.95 -38.65 -25.53
CA LEU A 21 18.76 -37.49 -24.65
C LEU A 21 20.11 -37.16 -23.97
N ASN A 22 20.70 -36.01 -24.32
CA ASN A 22 21.92 -35.53 -23.65
C ASN A 22 21.54 -34.38 -22.69
N VAL A 23 21.59 -34.65 -21.39
CA VAL A 23 21.23 -33.68 -20.33
C VAL A 23 22.51 -33.23 -19.63
N SER A 24 22.78 -31.93 -19.66
CA SER A 24 23.89 -31.34 -18.89
C SER A 24 23.68 -31.55 -17.39
N TYR A 25 24.69 -32.11 -16.69
CA TYR A 25 24.66 -32.37 -15.26
C TYR A 25 24.31 -31.12 -14.44
N ASP A 26 24.83 -29.95 -14.83
CA ASP A 26 24.59 -28.69 -14.15
C ASP A 26 23.15 -28.21 -14.32
N VAL A 27 22.53 -28.45 -15.47
CA VAL A 27 21.12 -28.13 -15.71
C VAL A 27 20.21 -29.07 -14.95
N PHE A 28 20.51 -30.37 -14.93
CA PHE A 28 19.76 -31.34 -14.12
C PHE A 28 19.83 -30.99 -12.63
N LYS A 29 21.02 -30.62 -12.14
CA LYS A 29 21.24 -30.16 -10.78
C LYS A 29 20.46 -28.88 -10.47
N ALA A 30 20.46 -27.89 -11.37
CA ALA A 30 19.66 -26.66 -11.23
C ALA A 30 18.14 -26.94 -11.22
N LEU A 31 17.66 -27.85 -12.08
CA LEU A 31 16.26 -28.28 -12.11
C LEU A 31 15.86 -29.01 -10.81
N LEU A 32 16.69 -29.93 -10.33
CA LEU A 32 16.47 -30.62 -9.05
C LEU A 32 16.43 -29.65 -7.88
N TYR A 33 17.37 -28.72 -7.80
CA TYR A 33 17.39 -27.72 -6.74
C TYR A 33 16.20 -26.77 -6.81
N SER A 34 15.84 -26.30 -8.00
CA SER A 34 14.64 -25.50 -8.22
C SER A 34 13.37 -26.27 -7.79
N GLY A 35 13.28 -27.55 -8.16
CA GLY A 35 12.19 -28.45 -7.74
C GLY A 35 12.12 -28.62 -6.22
N LEU A 36 13.25 -28.93 -5.57
CA LEU A 36 13.35 -29.09 -4.11
C LEU A 36 12.99 -27.80 -3.38
N ARG A 37 13.45 -26.65 -3.87
CA ARG A 37 13.14 -25.33 -3.29
C ARG A 37 11.66 -24.99 -3.47
N SER A 38 11.10 -25.21 -4.66
CA SER A 38 9.67 -25.04 -4.92
C SER A 38 8.83 -25.91 -3.98
N TRP A 39 9.24 -27.17 -3.80
CA TRP A 39 8.59 -28.07 -2.84
C TRP A 39 8.69 -27.57 -1.39
N LYS A 40 9.89 -27.14 -0.94
CA LYS A 40 10.08 -26.55 0.40
C LYS A 40 9.19 -25.32 0.62
N LEU A 41 9.09 -24.44 -0.38
CA LEU A 41 8.21 -23.26 -0.34
C LEU A 41 6.73 -23.65 -0.27
N ARG A 42 6.29 -24.63 -1.08
CA ARG A 42 4.91 -25.16 -1.04
C ARG A 42 4.58 -25.79 0.31
N CYS A 43 5.46 -26.62 0.86
CA CYS A 43 5.30 -27.20 2.19
C CYS A 43 5.18 -26.12 3.25
N ARG A 44 6.05 -25.10 3.22
CA ARG A 44 5.99 -23.97 4.15
C ARG A 44 4.69 -23.17 4.02
N ARG A 45 4.26 -22.85 2.79
CA ARG A 45 2.98 -22.17 2.54
C ARG A 45 1.80 -22.98 3.06
N THR A 46 1.82 -24.31 2.89
CA THR A 46 0.80 -25.21 3.42
C THR A 46 0.78 -25.22 4.95
N LEU A 47 1.95 -25.30 5.59
CA LEU A 47 2.08 -25.21 7.04
C LEU A 47 1.61 -23.86 7.58
N ASN A 48 1.97 -22.75 6.93
CA ASN A 48 1.51 -21.42 7.29
C ASN A 48 -0.01 -21.30 7.11
N SER A 49 -0.57 -21.84 6.02
CA SER A 49 -2.01 -21.88 5.78
C SER A 49 -2.73 -22.65 6.88
N LEU A 50 -2.21 -23.81 7.29
CA LEU A 50 -2.74 -24.59 8.41
C LEU A 50 -2.66 -23.81 9.72
N HIS A 51 -1.52 -23.19 10.01
CA HIS A 51 -1.33 -22.35 11.19
C HIS A 51 -2.34 -21.19 11.23
N ASN A 52 -2.53 -20.48 10.13
CA ASN A 52 -3.47 -19.35 10.05
C ASN A 52 -4.93 -19.79 10.14
N THR A 53 -5.25 -20.93 9.54
CA THR A 53 -6.61 -21.50 9.60
C THR A 53 -6.97 -21.92 11.02
N LEU A 54 -6.00 -22.43 11.79
CA LEU A 54 -6.20 -22.86 13.16
C LEU A 54 -6.00 -21.75 14.20
N TYR A 55 -5.40 -20.61 13.85
CA TYR A 55 -5.17 -19.52 14.79
C TYR A 55 -6.51 -19.01 15.38
N PRO A 56 -6.64 -18.78 16.70
CA PRO A 56 -5.60 -18.67 17.74
C PRO A 56 -5.17 -19.99 18.41
N GLY A 57 -5.54 -21.12 17.81
CA GLY A 57 -4.99 -22.46 18.07
C GLY A 57 -3.62 -22.68 17.43
N HIS A 58 -3.12 -23.91 17.55
CA HIS A 58 -1.84 -24.34 16.97
C HIS A 58 -1.84 -25.87 16.81
N PRO A 59 -1.34 -26.44 15.69
CA PRO A 59 -1.33 -27.89 15.45
C PRO A 59 -0.77 -28.73 16.61
N VAL A 60 0.35 -28.31 17.20
CA VAL A 60 0.98 -28.98 18.37
C VAL A 60 0.03 -29.06 19.57
N ARG A 61 -0.82 -28.06 19.79
CA ARG A 61 -1.82 -28.10 20.87
C ARG A 61 -2.97 -29.06 20.54
N GLY A 62 -3.31 -29.22 19.26
CA GLY A 62 -4.25 -30.23 18.81
C GLY A 62 -3.74 -31.65 19.05
N ILE A 63 -2.44 -31.89 18.79
CA ILE A 63 -1.79 -33.18 19.12
C ILE A 63 -1.83 -33.43 20.63
N ALA A 64 -1.45 -32.43 21.44
CA ALA A 64 -1.51 -32.55 22.90
C ALA A 64 -2.94 -32.82 23.40
N TRP A 65 -3.96 -32.19 22.81
CA TRP A 65 -5.36 -32.43 23.11
C TRP A 65 -5.81 -33.86 22.79
N CYS A 66 -5.40 -34.38 21.62
CA CYS A 66 -5.64 -35.78 21.28
C CYS A 66 -4.96 -36.73 22.26
N GLY A 67 -3.74 -36.42 22.70
CA GLY A 67 -3.02 -37.18 23.74
C GLY A 67 -3.73 -37.16 25.10
N ILE A 68 -4.33 -36.03 25.48
CA ILE A 68 -5.15 -35.94 26.71
C ILE A 68 -6.38 -36.84 26.59
N ILE A 69 -7.12 -36.76 25.48
CA ILE A 69 -8.31 -37.60 25.27
C ILE A 69 -7.93 -39.08 25.25
N TYR A 70 -6.84 -39.45 24.58
CA TYR A 70 -6.31 -40.80 24.57
C TYR A 70 -5.97 -41.30 25.99
N THR A 71 -5.32 -40.46 26.79
CA THR A 71 -4.93 -40.79 28.17
C THR A 71 -6.15 -40.93 29.08
N LEU A 72 -7.16 -40.05 28.95
CA LEU A 72 -8.40 -40.15 29.70
C LEU A 72 -9.14 -41.45 29.36
N TYR A 73 -9.24 -41.74 28.07
CA TYR A 73 -9.94 -42.92 27.56
C TYR A 73 -9.30 -44.22 28.07
N ILE A 74 -7.97 -44.34 28.05
CA ILE A 74 -7.27 -45.52 28.58
C ILE A 74 -7.40 -45.67 30.10
N LYS A 75 -7.66 -44.57 30.82
CA LYS A 75 -7.92 -44.60 32.27
C LYS A 75 -9.39 -44.83 32.61
N ASP A 76 -10.17 -45.43 31.70
CA ASP A 76 -11.59 -45.70 31.85
C ASP A 76 -12.46 -44.46 32.09
N HIS A 77 -11.98 -43.28 31.65
CA HIS A 77 -12.77 -42.05 31.65
C HIS A 77 -13.05 -41.66 30.20
N ASP A 78 -14.23 -41.99 29.69
CA ASP A 78 -14.63 -41.59 28.33
C ASP A 78 -15.22 -40.17 28.31
N PRO A 79 -14.48 -39.15 27.83
CA PRO A 79 -15.01 -37.80 27.71
C PRO A 79 -16.00 -37.63 26.54
N SER A 80 -16.14 -38.65 25.69
CA SER A 80 -16.95 -38.60 24.47
C SER A 80 -18.39 -39.09 24.66
N TYR A 81 -18.75 -39.62 25.82
CA TYR A 81 -20.06 -40.21 26.09
C TYR A 81 -20.44 -41.28 25.03
N ASN A 82 -19.56 -42.27 24.82
CA ASN A 82 -19.66 -43.38 23.86
C ASN A 82 -19.55 -43.01 22.37
N ILE A 83 -19.24 -41.75 22.02
CA ILE A 83 -19.04 -41.37 20.60
C ILE A 83 -17.79 -42.04 20.03
N ILE A 84 -16.71 -42.19 20.80
CA ILE A 84 -15.50 -42.89 20.36
C ILE A 84 -15.82 -44.36 20.02
N ASP A 85 -16.60 -45.03 20.85
CA ASP A 85 -17.02 -46.42 20.64
C ASP A 85 -17.92 -46.57 19.41
N TRP A 86 -18.80 -45.59 19.20
CA TRP A 86 -19.63 -45.52 18.01
C TRP A 86 -18.79 -45.36 16.74
N ILE A 87 -17.83 -44.42 16.72
CA ILE A 87 -16.92 -44.19 15.59
C ILE A 87 -16.09 -45.46 15.31
N ASP A 88 -15.52 -46.07 16.36
CA ASP A 88 -14.75 -47.30 16.25
C ASP A 88 -15.58 -48.40 15.58
N SER A 89 -16.74 -48.73 16.15
CA SER A 89 -17.60 -49.84 15.69
C SER A 89 -18.17 -49.65 14.29
N HIS A 90 -18.52 -48.42 13.90
CA HIS A 90 -19.21 -48.15 12.63
C HIS A 90 -18.28 -47.75 11.48
N ILE A 91 -17.09 -47.20 11.78
CA ILE A 91 -16.18 -46.67 10.76
C ILE A 91 -14.90 -47.51 10.67
N PHE A 92 -14.17 -47.70 11.78
CA PHE A 92 -12.79 -48.19 11.73
C PHE A 92 -12.62 -49.69 11.97
N ARG A 93 -13.49 -50.30 12.77
CA ARG A 93 -13.40 -51.72 13.17
C ARG A 93 -13.40 -52.69 11.98
N ARG A 94 -13.98 -52.28 10.86
CA ARG A 94 -14.01 -53.05 9.60
C ARG A 94 -12.65 -53.10 8.88
N TYR A 95 -11.77 -52.14 9.13
CA TYR A 95 -10.53 -51.94 8.35
C TYR A 95 -9.25 -52.17 9.16
N PHE A 96 -9.33 -52.12 10.50
CA PHE A 96 -8.17 -52.17 11.38
C PHE A 96 -8.35 -53.21 12.50
N THR A 97 -7.24 -53.61 13.12
CA THR A 97 -7.25 -54.41 14.36
C THR A 97 -7.93 -53.64 15.49
N ALA A 98 -8.42 -54.36 16.50
CA ALA A 98 -9.19 -53.78 17.62
C ALA A 98 -8.50 -52.58 18.30
N GLU A 99 -7.18 -52.65 18.47
CA GLU A 99 -6.38 -51.60 19.11
C GLU A 99 -6.17 -50.40 18.18
N ASN A 100 -5.86 -50.66 16.91
CA ASN A 100 -5.65 -49.62 15.90
C ASN A 100 -6.96 -48.89 15.55
N SER A 101 -8.08 -49.62 15.48
CA SER A 101 -9.40 -49.04 15.21
C SER A 101 -9.82 -48.09 16.33
N LYS A 102 -9.58 -48.48 17.59
CA LYS A 102 -9.81 -47.63 18.77
C LYS A 102 -8.97 -46.37 18.74
N THR A 103 -7.67 -46.53 18.49
CA THR A 103 -6.74 -45.40 18.40
C THR A 103 -7.17 -44.42 17.31
N CYS A 104 -7.57 -44.91 16.14
CA CYS A 104 -8.09 -44.06 15.06
C CYS A 104 -9.37 -43.31 15.48
N ALA A 105 -10.31 -43.99 16.15
CA ALA A 105 -11.54 -43.37 16.64
C ALA A 105 -11.28 -42.24 17.66
N ILE A 106 -10.35 -42.46 18.60
CA ILE A 106 -9.91 -41.45 19.57
C ILE A 106 -9.26 -40.26 18.84
N LEU A 107 -8.38 -40.50 17.87
CA LEU A 107 -7.72 -39.42 17.11
C LEU A 107 -8.71 -38.59 16.30
N VAL A 108 -9.71 -39.22 15.67
CA VAL A 108 -10.78 -38.52 14.94
C VAL A 108 -11.63 -37.69 15.89
N PHE A 109 -12.09 -38.26 17.00
CA PHE A 109 -12.86 -37.52 18.00
C PHE A 109 -12.05 -36.37 18.61
N GLY A 110 -10.79 -36.61 18.97
CA GLY A 110 -9.90 -35.62 19.54
C GLY A 110 -9.60 -34.48 18.58
N THR A 111 -9.36 -34.77 17.31
CA THR A 111 -9.15 -33.75 16.29
C THR A 111 -10.44 -32.95 16.04
N GLY A 112 -11.58 -33.63 15.98
CA GLY A 112 -12.90 -32.99 15.79
C GLY A 112 -13.25 -32.05 16.94
N THR A 113 -13.10 -32.48 18.19
CA THR A 113 -13.34 -31.64 19.38
C THR A 113 -12.38 -30.45 19.43
N TYR A 114 -11.09 -30.67 19.13
CA TYR A 114 -10.13 -29.57 19.04
C TYR A 114 -10.55 -28.54 18.00
N PHE A 115 -10.95 -28.98 16.80
CA PHE A 115 -11.41 -28.10 15.74
C PHE A 115 -12.64 -27.29 16.16
N VAL A 116 -13.63 -27.91 16.81
CA VAL A 116 -14.82 -27.23 17.34
C VAL A 116 -14.44 -26.16 18.37
N LEU A 117 -13.53 -26.47 19.31
CA LEU A 117 -13.05 -25.49 20.29
C LEU A 117 -12.36 -24.28 19.64
N ILE A 118 -11.58 -24.53 18.57
CA ILE A 118 -10.96 -23.44 17.80
C ILE A 118 -12.02 -22.61 17.07
N GLN A 119 -13.01 -23.23 16.44
CA GLN A 119 -14.10 -22.50 15.77
C GLN A 119 -14.89 -21.63 16.75
N ILE A 120 -15.22 -22.15 17.94
CA ILE A 120 -15.88 -21.37 19.00
C ILE A 120 -15.01 -20.17 19.37
N ARG A 121 -13.71 -20.38 19.59
CA ARG A 121 -12.78 -19.30 19.94
C ARG A 121 -12.62 -18.26 18.82
N GLN A 122 -12.59 -18.69 17.56
CA GLN A 122 -12.56 -17.81 16.39
C GLN A 122 -13.84 -16.98 16.29
N TYR A 123 -15.01 -17.59 16.52
CA TYR A 123 -16.29 -16.89 16.54
C TYR A 123 -16.38 -15.84 17.66
N ILE A 124 -15.88 -16.18 18.87
CA ILE A 124 -15.77 -15.22 19.98
C ILE A 124 -14.88 -14.05 19.58
N LEU A 125 -13.69 -14.30 19.04
CA LEU A 125 -12.79 -13.23 18.59
C LEU A 125 -13.42 -12.37 17.50
N LYS A 126 -14.07 -12.97 16.50
CA LYS A 126 -14.78 -12.24 15.44
C LYS A 126 -15.88 -11.34 16.01
N SER A 127 -16.63 -11.85 16.99
CA SER A 127 -17.66 -11.07 17.69
C SER A 127 -17.06 -9.92 18.50
N LEU A 128 -15.95 -10.16 19.21
CA LEU A 128 -15.22 -9.13 19.96
C LEU A 128 -14.65 -8.05 19.04
N PHE A 129 -14.06 -8.42 17.90
CA PHE A 129 -13.53 -7.48 16.91
C PHE A 129 -14.62 -6.75 16.14
N SER A 130 -15.85 -7.28 16.08
CA SER A 130 -17.01 -6.57 15.50
C SER A 130 -17.48 -5.40 16.38
N TYR A 131 -17.09 -5.37 17.66
CA TYR A 131 -17.40 -4.26 18.56
C TYR A 131 -16.42 -3.09 18.36
N HIS A 132 -16.96 -1.95 17.96
CA HIS A 132 -16.18 -0.73 17.68
C HIS A 132 -16.46 0.43 18.66
N GLY A 133 -17.25 0.20 19.73
CA GLY A 133 -17.60 1.25 20.69
C GLY A 133 -16.40 1.84 21.43
N TRP A 134 -15.27 1.12 21.47
CA TRP A 134 -14.00 1.62 22.02
C TRP A 134 -13.43 2.81 21.23
N MET A 135 -13.73 2.95 19.94
CA MET A 135 -13.25 4.07 19.13
C MET A 135 -13.93 5.38 19.49
N TYR A 136 -15.17 5.33 19.98
CA TYR A 136 -15.97 6.52 20.31
C TYR A 136 -15.77 7.00 21.75
N GLN A 137 -14.81 6.43 22.47
CA GLN A 137 -14.49 6.89 23.82
C GLN A 137 -13.89 8.30 23.77
N GLU A 138 -14.47 9.22 24.56
CA GLU A 138 -13.91 10.56 24.70
C GLU A 138 -12.54 10.51 25.36
N HIS A 139 -11.58 11.23 24.77
CA HIS A 139 -10.24 11.35 25.30
C HIS A 139 -10.27 12.01 26.70
N GLY A 140 -9.55 11.42 27.65
CA GLY A 140 -9.48 11.92 29.03
C GLY A 140 -10.59 11.42 29.97
N ARG A 141 -11.63 10.76 29.46
CA ARG A 141 -12.61 10.08 30.33
C ARG A 141 -12.14 8.68 30.72
N PRO A 142 -12.36 8.24 31.98
CA PRO A 142 -11.99 6.91 32.41
C PRO A 142 -12.72 5.85 31.57
N VAL A 143 -11.99 4.80 31.18
CA VAL A 143 -12.54 3.67 30.42
C VAL A 143 -13.62 2.99 31.26
N GLY A 144 -14.83 2.87 30.71
CA GLY A 144 -15.96 2.22 31.38
C GLY A 144 -15.70 0.74 31.66
N LEU A 145 -16.38 0.17 32.65
CA LEU A 145 -16.21 -1.24 33.04
C LEU A 145 -16.44 -2.19 31.87
N GLY A 146 -17.47 -1.96 31.04
CA GLY A 146 -17.77 -2.78 29.86
C GLY A 146 -16.63 -2.83 28.84
N GLN A 147 -15.97 -1.69 28.57
CA GLN A 147 -14.81 -1.63 27.67
C GLN A 147 -13.58 -2.32 28.27
N LYS A 148 -13.36 -2.19 29.60
CA LYS A 148 -12.29 -2.93 30.30
C LYS A 148 -12.53 -4.44 30.22
N LEU A 149 -13.76 -4.89 30.47
CA LEU A 149 -14.15 -6.29 30.36
C LEU A 149 -13.96 -6.80 28.94
N TRP A 150 -14.44 -6.07 27.93
CA TRP A 150 -14.22 -6.40 26.51
C TRP A 150 -12.72 -6.51 26.18
N GLY A 151 -11.90 -5.55 26.58
CA GLY A 151 -10.45 -5.58 26.34
C GLY A 151 -9.76 -6.75 27.06
N GLY A 152 -10.24 -7.10 28.25
CA GLY A 152 -9.81 -8.30 28.99
C GLY A 152 -10.15 -9.58 28.23
N LEU A 153 -11.37 -9.70 27.70
CA LEU A 153 -11.80 -10.83 26.87
C LEU A 153 -10.99 -10.92 25.58
N VAL A 154 -10.74 -9.81 24.90
CA VAL A 154 -9.88 -9.77 23.70
C VAL A 154 -8.49 -10.33 24.04
N LYS A 155 -7.85 -9.85 25.11
CA LYS A 155 -6.54 -10.35 25.54
C LYS A 155 -6.55 -11.82 25.95
N LEU A 156 -7.63 -12.30 26.56
CA LEU A 156 -7.81 -13.70 26.96
C LEU A 156 -7.89 -14.62 25.74
N PHE A 157 -8.66 -14.22 24.72
CA PHE A 157 -8.93 -15.06 23.56
C PHE A 157 -7.93 -14.88 22.42
N ILE A 158 -7.12 -13.81 22.37
CA ILE A 158 -6.04 -13.68 21.38
C ILE A 158 -4.98 -14.77 21.58
N GLY A 159 -4.49 -15.32 20.45
CA GLY A 159 -3.40 -16.29 20.45
C GLY A 159 -2.04 -15.63 20.60
N ARG A 160 -1.05 -16.37 21.10
CA ARG A 160 0.35 -15.92 21.14
C ARG A 160 1.03 -16.16 19.79
N ASN A 161 2.05 -15.36 19.49
CA ASN A 161 2.91 -15.49 18.30
C ASN A 161 2.12 -15.55 16.96
N PRO A 162 1.28 -14.53 16.66
CA PRO A 162 0.62 -14.48 15.37
C PRO A 162 1.65 -14.32 14.25
N SER A 163 1.43 -15.01 13.13
CA SER A 163 2.08 -14.69 11.86
C SER A 163 1.28 -13.61 11.11
N LEU A 164 1.84 -13.04 10.06
CA LEU A 164 1.25 -11.90 9.32
C LEU A 164 -0.24 -12.05 8.99
N TYR A 165 -0.69 -13.25 8.60
CA TYR A 165 -2.07 -13.51 8.17
C TYR A 165 -2.91 -14.25 9.22
N SER A 166 -2.41 -14.44 10.44
CA SER A 166 -3.10 -15.27 11.45
C SER A 166 -4.46 -14.72 11.87
N TYR A 167 -4.69 -13.40 11.78
CA TYR A 167 -5.97 -12.80 12.14
C TYR A 167 -7.00 -12.80 10.99
N GLN A 168 -6.64 -13.17 9.77
CA GLN A 168 -7.53 -12.99 8.60
C GLN A 168 -8.84 -13.78 8.68
N SER A 169 -8.83 -14.93 9.35
CA SER A 169 -10.03 -15.77 9.56
C SER A 169 -10.97 -15.19 10.62
N VAL A 170 -10.45 -14.41 11.57
CA VAL A 170 -11.21 -13.86 12.71
C VAL A 170 -11.59 -12.39 12.53
N LEU A 171 -11.10 -11.71 11.49
CA LEU A 171 -11.53 -10.36 11.18
C LEU A 171 -13.02 -10.32 10.78
N PRO A 172 -13.77 -9.30 11.21
CA PRO A 172 -15.16 -9.11 10.81
C PRO A 172 -15.27 -8.75 9.32
N GLN A 173 -16.45 -8.99 8.74
CA GLN A 173 -16.79 -8.46 7.42
C GLN A 173 -17.12 -6.96 7.55
N LEU A 174 -16.86 -6.19 6.50
CA LEU A 174 -17.27 -4.79 6.44
C LEU A 174 -18.81 -4.71 6.58
N PRO A 175 -19.35 -3.96 7.56
CA PRO A 175 -20.79 -3.84 7.73
C PRO A 175 -21.41 -3.08 6.54
N LEU A 176 -22.67 -3.41 6.24
CA LEU A 176 -23.47 -2.71 5.25
C LEU A 176 -24.27 -1.60 5.96
N PRO A 177 -24.01 -0.31 5.69
CA PRO A 177 -24.78 0.79 6.26
C PRO A 177 -26.26 0.72 5.83
N SER A 178 -27.14 1.32 6.64
CA SER A 178 -28.52 1.53 6.22
C SER A 178 -28.59 2.62 5.13
N LEU A 179 -29.56 2.49 4.23
CA LEU A 179 -29.79 3.49 3.18
C LEU A 179 -30.17 4.84 3.80
N ASP A 180 -31.08 4.86 4.78
CA ASP A 180 -31.55 6.09 5.42
C ASP A 180 -30.41 6.85 6.13
N ASP A 181 -29.52 6.14 6.85
CA ASP A 181 -28.36 6.77 7.50
C ASP A 181 -27.39 7.36 6.47
N THR A 182 -27.18 6.63 5.37
CA THR A 182 -26.28 7.07 4.29
C THR A 182 -26.79 8.35 3.65
N LEU A 183 -28.08 8.42 3.32
CA LEU A 183 -28.69 9.61 2.72
C LEU A 183 -28.69 10.80 3.69
N LYS A 184 -29.01 10.57 4.98
CA LYS A 184 -28.96 11.60 6.01
C LYS A 184 -27.56 12.20 6.17
N ARG A 185 -26.54 11.34 6.18
CA ARG A 185 -25.13 11.76 6.28
C ARG A 185 -24.69 12.48 5.00
N TYR A 186 -25.03 11.95 3.82
CA TYR A 186 -24.73 12.55 2.54
C TYR A 186 -25.26 13.99 2.44
N LEU A 187 -26.57 14.18 2.69
CA LEU A 187 -27.21 15.50 2.64
C LEU A 187 -26.50 16.50 3.58
N ARG A 188 -26.18 16.08 4.81
CA ARG A 188 -25.42 16.93 5.73
C ARG A 188 -24.06 17.38 5.17
N THR A 189 -23.35 16.49 4.47
CA THR A 189 -22.00 16.80 3.93
C THR A 189 -22.02 17.68 2.69
N VAL A 190 -23.10 17.71 1.91
CA VAL A 190 -23.21 18.57 0.72
C VAL A 190 -23.80 19.95 1.04
N ARG A 191 -24.41 20.12 2.21
CA ARG A 191 -24.97 21.40 2.63
C ARG A 191 -24.02 22.61 2.52
N PRO A 192 -22.74 22.56 2.92
CA PRO A 192 -21.84 23.71 2.77
C PRO A 192 -21.40 23.98 1.31
N ILE A 193 -21.69 23.06 0.38
CA ILE A 193 -21.24 23.10 -1.01
C ILE A 193 -22.35 23.65 -1.93
N TYR A 194 -23.61 23.36 -1.60
CA TYR A 194 -24.78 23.79 -2.37
C TYR A 194 -25.45 25.03 -1.79
N ASP A 195 -25.99 25.86 -2.69
CA ASP A 195 -26.94 26.89 -2.29
C ASP A 195 -28.29 26.27 -1.84
N ASP A 196 -29.22 27.11 -1.38
CA ASP A 196 -30.52 26.64 -0.87
C ASP A 196 -31.38 25.95 -1.93
N THR A 197 -31.28 26.38 -3.19
CA THR A 197 -32.05 25.84 -4.31
C THR A 197 -31.50 24.47 -4.70
N GLU A 198 -30.19 24.39 -4.91
CA GLU A 198 -29.48 23.15 -5.24
C GLU A 198 -29.62 22.11 -4.12
N TYR A 199 -29.51 22.54 -2.86
CA TYR A 199 -29.69 21.67 -1.71
C TYR A 199 -31.11 21.09 -1.66
N HIS A 200 -32.13 21.93 -1.84
CA HIS A 200 -33.52 21.46 -1.86
C HIS A 200 -33.79 20.47 -3.00
N GLN A 201 -33.23 20.71 -4.20
CA GLN A 201 -33.31 19.76 -5.31
C GLN A 201 -32.66 18.42 -4.92
N MET A 202 -31.51 18.45 -4.26
CA MET A 202 -30.85 17.23 -3.80
C MET A 202 -31.66 16.48 -2.74
N GLU A 203 -32.35 17.18 -1.84
CA GLU A 203 -33.26 16.55 -0.86
C GLU A 203 -34.40 15.81 -1.56
N VAL A 204 -35.01 16.43 -2.58
CA VAL A 204 -36.07 15.80 -3.38
C VAL A 204 -35.56 14.55 -4.10
N LEU A 205 -34.38 14.62 -4.72
CA LEU A 205 -33.76 13.48 -5.39
C LEU A 205 -33.41 12.35 -4.42
N ALA A 206 -32.87 12.68 -3.23
CA ALA A 206 -32.55 11.71 -2.21
C ALA A 206 -33.80 11.02 -1.67
N GLU A 207 -34.88 11.76 -1.43
CA GLU A 207 -36.14 11.18 -0.94
C GLU A 207 -36.82 10.30 -2.01
N ASP A 208 -36.81 10.71 -3.28
CA ASP A 208 -37.28 9.85 -4.37
C ASP A 208 -36.46 8.55 -4.43
N PHE A 209 -35.13 8.64 -4.46
CA PHE A 209 -34.24 7.48 -4.46
C PHE A 209 -34.50 6.54 -3.27
N ARG A 210 -34.72 7.11 -2.07
CA ARG A 210 -35.03 6.37 -0.84
C ARG A 210 -36.35 5.61 -0.92
N ARG A 211 -37.36 6.15 -1.62
CA ARG A 211 -38.68 5.53 -1.75
C ARG A 211 -38.75 4.53 -2.90
N THR A 212 -38.02 4.78 -3.97
CA THR A 212 -38.10 4.03 -5.22
C THR A 212 -36.98 2.99 -5.34
N ILE A 213 -36.01 3.23 -6.21
CA ILE A 213 -34.98 2.27 -6.64
C ILE A 213 -33.94 1.98 -5.55
N GLY A 214 -33.68 2.91 -4.63
CA GLY A 214 -32.65 2.77 -3.60
C GLY A 214 -32.90 1.57 -2.68
N ARG A 215 -34.16 1.33 -2.27
CA ARG A 215 -34.53 0.14 -1.46
C ARG A 215 -34.30 -1.17 -2.20
N LYS A 216 -34.57 -1.19 -3.51
CA LYS A 216 -34.35 -2.38 -4.36
C LYS A 216 -32.85 -2.66 -4.49
N LEU A 217 -32.05 -1.63 -4.76
CA LEU A 217 -30.59 -1.75 -4.82
C LEU A 217 -29.99 -2.18 -3.48
N GLN A 218 -30.49 -1.64 -2.36
CA GLN A 218 -30.07 -2.04 -1.00
C GLN A 218 -30.27 -3.54 -0.74
N ARG A 219 -31.39 -4.11 -1.19
CA ARG A 219 -31.67 -5.55 -1.05
C ARG A 219 -30.68 -6.40 -1.82
N TYR A 220 -30.33 -6.00 -3.05
CA TYR A 220 -29.30 -6.71 -3.83
C TYR A 220 -27.91 -6.55 -3.22
N LEU A 221 -27.60 -5.38 -2.68
CA LEU A 221 -26.32 -5.16 -2.01
C LEU A 221 -26.20 -5.99 -0.73
N TRP A 222 -27.30 -6.16 0.01
CA TRP A 222 -27.37 -7.07 1.15
C TRP A 222 -27.11 -8.53 0.75
N LEU A 223 -27.65 -8.99 -0.38
CA LEU A 223 -27.34 -10.32 -0.91
C LEU A 223 -25.84 -10.47 -1.23
N LYS A 224 -25.21 -9.45 -1.85
CA LYS A 224 -23.75 -9.45 -2.08
C LYS A 224 -22.98 -9.52 -0.75
N TRP A 225 -23.40 -8.74 0.25
CA TRP A 225 -22.78 -8.73 1.57
C TRP A 225 -22.82 -10.10 2.25
N LEU A 226 -23.91 -10.86 2.13
CA LEU A 226 -24.00 -12.22 2.69
C LEU A 226 -23.00 -13.21 2.09
N ILE A 227 -22.71 -13.10 0.79
CA ILE A 227 -21.92 -14.09 0.05
C ILE A 227 -20.47 -13.67 -0.20
N SER A 228 -20.05 -12.50 0.25
CA SER A 228 -18.70 -11.97 0.04
C SER A 228 -17.92 -11.81 1.35
N SER A 229 -16.59 -11.92 1.29
CA SER A 229 -15.73 -11.56 2.43
C SER A 229 -15.76 -10.05 2.70
N ASN A 230 -15.91 -9.27 1.64
CA ASN A 230 -16.10 -7.83 1.65
C ASN A 230 -16.92 -7.44 0.43
N TYR A 231 -18.01 -6.70 0.63
CA TYR A 231 -18.92 -6.36 -0.46
C TYR A 231 -18.40 -5.24 -1.36
N VAL A 232 -17.32 -4.54 -0.97
CA VAL A 232 -16.76 -3.39 -1.68
C VAL A 232 -15.51 -3.77 -2.49
N SER A 233 -14.58 -4.53 -1.90
CA SER A 233 -13.19 -4.56 -2.35
C SER A 233 -12.96 -5.06 -3.78
N ASP A 234 -13.68 -6.10 -4.19
CA ASP A 234 -13.60 -6.67 -5.56
C ASP A 234 -14.10 -5.66 -6.61
N TRP A 235 -15.20 -4.97 -6.32
CA TRP A 235 -15.75 -3.94 -7.18
C TRP A 235 -14.90 -2.67 -7.17
N TRP A 236 -14.35 -2.29 -6.03
CA TRP A 236 -13.45 -1.15 -5.91
C TRP A 236 -12.19 -1.35 -6.75
N GLU A 237 -11.51 -2.49 -6.60
CA GLU A 237 -10.34 -2.86 -7.42
C GLU A 237 -10.69 -2.83 -8.92
N LYS A 238 -11.78 -3.50 -9.29
CA LYS A 238 -12.19 -3.63 -10.69
C LYS A 238 -12.60 -2.31 -11.33
N PHE A 239 -13.54 -1.57 -10.75
CA PHE A 239 -14.17 -0.44 -11.43
C PHE A 239 -13.42 0.87 -11.26
N VAL A 240 -12.72 1.08 -10.14
CA VAL A 240 -11.98 2.32 -9.91
C VAL A 240 -10.62 2.29 -10.58
N TYR A 241 -9.93 1.14 -10.53
CA TYR A 241 -8.60 1.04 -11.11
C TYR A 241 -8.59 0.29 -12.44
N LEU A 242 -9.06 -0.96 -12.45
CA LEU A 242 -8.80 -1.87 -13.57
C LEU A 242 -9.66 -1.61 -14.81
N ARG A 243 -10.84 -0.98 -14.69
CA ARG A 243 -11.66 -0.55 -15.85
C ARG A 243 -11.38 0.87 -16.29
N GLY A 244 -10.65 1.67 -15.50
CA GLY A 244 -10.17 2.98 -15.94
C GLY A 244 -9.32 2.83 -17.21
N ARG A 245 -9.61 3.64 -18.23
CA ARG A 245 -8.90 3.60 -19.54
C ARG A 245 -7.89 4.74 -19.70
N SER A 246 -7.95 5.74 -18.81
CA SER A 246 -6.98 6.84 -18.77
C SER A 246 -5.57 6.34 -18.42
N PRO A 247 -4.51 7.04 -18.87
CA PRO A 247 -3.14 6.81 -18.43
C PRO A 247 -3.00 6.71 -16.91
N ILE A 248 -2.25 5.72 -16.41
CA ILE A 248 -2.10 5.47 -14.96
C ILE A 248 -0.92 6.19 -14.31
N MET A 249 0.08 6.62 -15.11
CA MET A 249 1.34 7.23 -14.64
C MET A 249 1.16 8.33 -13.57
N VAL A 250 0.21 9.25 -13.78
CA VAL A 250 -0.10 10.36 -12.85
C VAL A 250 -1.49 10.20 -12.23
N ASN A 251 -2.47 9.74 -13.02
CA ASN A 251 -3.87 9.68 -12.61
C ASN A 251 -4.19 8.53 -11.65
N SER A 252 -3.24 7.61 -11.41
CA SER A 252 -3.44 6.48 -10.51
C SER A 252 -2.20 6.14 -9.68
N ASN A 253 -1.03 6.05 -10.30
CA ASN A 253 0.20 5.70 -9.58
C ASN A 253 0.55 6.82 -8.59
N PHE A 254 1.04 6.41 -7.43
CA PHE A 254 1.57 7.33 -6.42
C PHE A 254 3.07 7.11 -6.23
N TYR A 255 3.72 8.07 -5.60
CA TYR A 255 5.17 8.02 -5.38
C TYR A 255 5.54 8.20 -3.92
N GLY A 256 6.76 7.81 -3.58
CA GLY A 256 7.40 8.07 -2.30
C GLY A 256 8.89 8.41 -2.48
N LEU A 257 9.41 9.23 -1.59
CA LEU A 257 10.75 9.83 -1.67
C LEU A 257 11.66 9.32 -0.54
N ASP A 258 12.98 9.38 -0.79
CA ASP A 258 14.05 9.13 0.17
C ASP A 258 13.93 9.93 1.48
N MET A 259 14.83 9.65 2.42
CA MET A 259 15.04 10.45 3.61
C MET A 259 15.42 11.90 3.26
N ALA A 260 14.90 12.85 4.02
CA ALA A 260 15.15 14.27 3.80
C ALA A 260 16.53 14.73 4.31
N TYR A 261 17.01 14.11 5.39
CA TYR A 261 18.18 14.58 6.15
C TYR A 261 19.43 13.71 5.97
N ILE A 262 19.31 12.46 5.54
CA ILE A 262 20.43 11.50 5.48
C ILE A 262 20.78 11.15 4.04
N ARG A 263 22.05 11.37 3.69
CA ARG A 263 22.69 10.97 2.43
C ARG A 263 23.88 10.05 2.74
N PRO A 264 23.74 8.72 2.65
CA PRO A 264 24.77 7.82 3.15
C PRO A 264 25.89 7.52 2.14
N THR A 265 25.62 7.67 0.85
CA THR A 265 26.59 7.56 -0.23
C THR A 265 26.15 8.41 -1.43
N ARG A 266 27.07 8.71 -2.34
CA ARG A 266 26.81 9.29 -3.66
C ARG A 266 26.97 8.28 -4.80
N ILE A 267 27.30 7.03 -4.47
CA ILE A 267 27.47 5.97 -5.46
C ILE A 267 26.12 5.30 -5.72
N GLN A 268 25.54 5.59 -6.89
CA GLN A 268 24.22 5.10 -7.32
C GLN A 268 24.10 3.57 -7.18
N THR A 269 25.08 2.82 -7.68
CA THR A 269 25.06 1.34 -7.68
C THR A 269 25.19 0.76 -6.27
N ALA A 270 25.98 1.40 -5.41
CA ALA A 270 26.11 0.96 -4.02
C ALA A 270 24.80 1.12 -3.24
N ARG A 271 24.17 2.29 -3.36
CA ARG A 271 22.87 2.58 -2.73
C ARG A 271 21.78 1.64 -3.24
N ALA A 272 21.71 1.47 -4.56
CA ALA A 272 20.78 0.54 -5.19
C ALA A 272 20.98 -0.90 -4.71
N ALA A 273 22.22 -1.38 -4.63
CA ALA A 273 22.52 -2.73 -4.18
C ALA A 273 22.12 -3.01 -2.72
N ASN A 274 22.40 -2.09 -1.80
CA ASN A 274 21.97 -2.21 -0.41
C ASN A 274 20.44 -2.23 -0.29
N MET A 275 19.74 -1.28 -0.92
CA MET A 275 18.28 -1.20 -0.85
C MET A 275 17.59 -2.38 -1.54
N VAL A 276 18.15 -2.90 -2.64
CA VAL A 276 17.68 -4.16 -3.27
C VAL A 276 17.79 -5.31 -2.28
N CYS A 277 18.95 -5.52 -1.65
CA CYS A 277 19.14 -6.57 -0.65
C CYS A 277 18.16 -6.43 0.54
N ALA A 278 17.99 -5.22 1.06
CA ALA A 278 17.03 -4.93 2.13
C ALA A 278 15.59 -5.24 1.72
N SER A 279 15.19 -4.88 0.51
CA SER A 279 13.86 -5.18 -0.03
C SER A 279 13.65 -6.69 -0.22
N LEU A 280 14.66 -7.42 -0.69
CA LEU A 280 14.58 -8.88 -0.81
C LEU A 280 14.55 -9.59 0.56
N LYS A 281 15.21 -9.02 1.58
CA LYS A 281 15.07 -9.45 2.97
C LYS A 281 13.65 -9.24 3.48
N TYR A 282 13.03 -8.10 3.16
CA TYR A 282 11.62 -7.84 3.45
C TYR A 282 10.69 -8.85 2.74
N ARG A 283 10.89 -9.08 1.44
CA ARG A 283 10.16 -10.10 0.67
C ARG A 283 10.26 -11.48 1.31
N THR A 284 11.46 -11.88 1.75
CA THR A 284 11.65 -13.16 2.44
C THR A 284 10.84 -13.23 3.75
N ARG A 285 10.78 -12.14 4.51
CA ARG A 285 9.95 -12.05 5.72
C ARG A 285 8.45 -12.12 5.40
N LEU A 286 8.02 -11.49 4.31
CA LEU A 286 6.65 -11.56 3.82
C LEU A 286 6.27 -12.99 3.40
N ASP A 287 7.09 -13.64 2.57
CA ASP A 287 6.88 -15.02 2.11
C ASP A 287 6.81 -16.01 3.28
N HIS A 288 7.62 -15.78 4.31
CA HIS A 288 7.61 -16.59 5.54
C HIS A 288 6.54 -16.16 6.55
N GLN A 289 5.82 -15.07 6.31
CA GLN A 289 4.82 -14.48 7.21
C GLN A 289 5.39 -14.04 8.58
N ASN A 290 6.67 -13.67 8.58
CA ASN A 290 7.43 -13.19 9.74
C ASN A 290 7.37 -11.66 9.92
N ILE A 291 6.53 -10.98 9.15
CA ILE A 291 6.18 -9.58 9.40
C ILE A 291 5.13 -9.57 10.50
N THR A 292 5.35 -8.75 11.52
CA THR A 292 4.43 -8.62 12.65
C THR A 292 3.11 -8.01 12.13
N PRO A 293 1.95 -8.63 12.41
CA PRO A 293 0.67 -8.01 12.08
C PRO A 293 0.54 -6.64 12.74
N LEU A 294 0.04 -5.66 12.01
CA LEU A 294 -0.24 -4.34 12.58
C LEU A 294 -1.46 -4.43 13.51
N MET A 295 -1.32 -3.87 14.70
CA MET A 295 -2.33 -3.92 15.76
C MET A 295 -2.58 -2.51 16.32
N ILE A 296 -3.84 -2.09 16.41
CA ILE A 296 -4.22 -0.89 17.16
C ILE A 296 -4.18 -1.24 18.66
N GLN A 297 -3.48 -0.41 19.44
CA GLN A 297 -3.31 -0.57 20.89
C GLN A 297 -2.84 -1.98 21.33
N ASN A 298 -2.10 -2.70 20.47
CA ASN A 298 -1.69 -4.09 20.67
C ASN A 298 -2.85 -5.07 20.94
N MET A 299 -4.08 -4.71 20.55
CA MET A 299 -5.29 -5.50 20.81
C MET A 299 -6.10 -5.79 19.55
N ILE A 300 -6.22 -4.83 18.63
CA ILE A 300 -7.11 -4.94 17.48
C ILE A 300 -6.29 -5.11 16.20
N PRO A 301 -6.35 -6.29 15.54
CA PRO A 301 -5.58 -6.53 14.32
C PRO A 301 -6.14 -5.74 13.15
N LEU A 302 -5.23 -5.34 12.25
CA LEU A 302 -5.57 -4.83 10.93
C LEU A 302 -5.42 -5.93 9.88
N CYS A 303 -6.24 -5.88 8.84
CA CYS A 303 -6.16 -6.76 7.70
C CYS A 303 -4.80 -6.62 7.00
N SER A 304 -4.20 -7.75 6.66
CA SER A 304 -2.89 -7.84 6.02
C SER A 304 -2.97 -8.25 4.54
N SER A 305 -4.15 -8.38 3.92
CA SER A 305 -4.28 -9.04 2.61
C SER A 305 -3.54 -8.31 1.50
N GLN A 306 -3.47 -6.98 1.59
CA GLN A 306 -2.76 -6.14 0.62
C GLN A 306 -1.25 -6.44 0.53
N TYR A 307 -0.62 -6.96 1.59
CA TYR A 307 0.83 -7.28 1.56
C TYR A 307 1.16 -8.40 0.55
N GLU A 308 0.22 -9.29 0.26
CA GLU A 308 0.44 -10.46 -0.61
C GLU A 308 0.93 -10.07 -2.01
N ARG A 309 0.36 -8.99 -2.57
CA ARG A 309 0.58 -8.59 -3.96
C ARG A 309 1.72 -7.58 -4.14
N GLN A 310 2.55 -7.36 -3.13
CA GLN A 310 3.60 -6.34 -3.18
C GLN A 310 4.74 -6.66 -4.17
N TYR A 311 5.25 -7.90 -4.12
CA TYR A 311 6.33 -8.37 -4.99
C TYR A 311 5.78 -9.29 -6.07
N ASN A 312 6.55 -9.48 -7.15
CA ASN A 312 6.21 -10.39 -8.24
C ASN A 312 4.85 -10.09 -8.89
N THR A 313 4.40 -8.85 -8.82
CA THR A 313 3.07 -8.45 -9.28
C THR A 313 3.19 -7.45 -10.42
N VAL A 314 2.26 -7.54 -11.37
CA VAL A 314 2.16 -6.62 -12.50
C VAL A 314 0.70 -6.48 -12.92
N ARG A 315 0.33 -5.28 -13.38
CA ARG A 315 -0.93 -4.99 -14.04
C ARG A 315 -0.79 -5.23 -15.53
N ILE A 316 -1.51 -6.21 -16.06
CA ILE A 316 -1.53 -6.48 -17.50
C ILE A 316 -2.66 -5.66 -18.13
N PRO A 317 -2.37 -4.86 -19.19
CA PRO A 317 -3.40 -4.12 -19.89
C PRO A 317 -4.35 -5.08 -20.63
N GLY A 318 -5.66 -4.82 -20.53
CA GLY A 318 -6.66 -5.49 -21.34
C GLY A 318 -7.52 -4.46 -22.09
N LYS A 319 -8.24 -4.88 -23.13
CA LYS A 319 -9.01 -3.96 -23.97
C LYS A 319 -10.07 -3.19 -23.15
N ASP A 320 -10.94 -3.92 -22.45
CA ASP A 320 -12.03 -3.31 -21.66
C ASP A 320 -11.73 -3.24 -20.16
N ALA A 321 -10.80 -4.08 -19.69
CA ALA A 321 -10.38 -4.14 -18.29
C ALA A 321 -8.98 -4.73 -18.18
N ASP A 322 -8.16 -4.14 -17.33
CA ASP A 322 -6.85 -4.65 -16.97
C ASP A 322 -6.98 -5.77 -15.94
N THR A 323 -5.89 -6.52 -15.72
CA THR A 323 -5.84 -7.59 -14.73
C THR A 323 -4.56 -7.54 -13.93
N ILE A 324 -4.66 -7.72 -12.61
CA ILE A 324 -3.49 -7.89 -11.75
C ILE A 324 -3.06 -9.36 -11.74
N ILE A 325 -1.80 -9.60 -12.09
CA ILE A 325 -1.18 -10.92 -12.04
C ILE A 325 -0.12 -10.91 -10.94
N HIS A 326 -0.24 -11.86 -10.01
CA HIS A 326 0.76 -12.13 -8.98
C HIS A 326 1.45 -13.47 -9.28
N TYR A 327 2.75 -13.43 -9.52
CA TYR A 327 3.55 -14.62 -9.82
C TYR A 327 4.08 -15.26 -8.52
N SER A 328 4.06 -16.59 -8.47
CA SER A 328 4.35 -17.35 -7.25
C SER A 328 5.79 -17.26 -6.77
N ASP A 329 6.74 -17.00 -7.68
CA ASP A 329 8.17 -16.84 -7.37
C ASP A 329 8.88 -16.08 -8.50
N SER A 330 9.91 -15.32 -8.15
CA SER A 330 10.76 -14.57 -9.08
C SER A 330 12.19 -14.52 -8.56
N HIS A 331 13.15 -14.73 -9.48
CA HIS A 331 14.59 -14.88 -9.18
C HIS A 331 15.45 -13.78 -9.83
N HIS A 332 14.80 -12.75 -10.38
CA HIS A 332 15.49 -11.66 -11.06
C HIS A 332 14.74 -10.34 -10.88
N LEU A 333 15.47 -9.25 -11.12
CA LEU A 333 14.92 -7.93 -11.36
C LEU A 333 14.99 -7.63 -12.85
N ALA A 334 14.13 -6.72 -13.30
CA ALA A 334 14.35 -6.03 -14.56
C ALA A 334 14.89 -4.62 -14.25
N VAL A 335 16.01 -4.28 -14.89
CA VAL A 335 16.74 -3.03 -14.67
C VAL A 335 16.65 -2.18 -15.92
N TYR A 336 16.26 -0.92 -15.77
CA TYR A 336 16.32 0.09 -16.82
C TYR A 336 17.53 1.01 -16.61
N HIS A 337 18.28 1.28 -17.68
CA HIS A 337 19.32 2.32 -17.70
C HIS A 337 19.50 2.88 -19.11
N LYS A 338 19.38 4.22 -19.28
CA LYS A 338 19.58 4.92 -20.57
C LYS A 338 18.91 4.24 -21.77
N GLY A 339 17.59 4.07 -21.72
CA GLY A 339 16.79 3.52 -22.82
C GLY A 339 16.88 1.99 -22.98
N ARG A 340 17.52 1.27 -22.06
CA ARG A 340 17.87 -0.15 -22.22
C ARG A 340 17.39 -0.98 -21.05
N TRP A 341 16.95 -2.19 -21.35
CA TRP A 341 16.48 -3.17 -20.37
C TRP A 341 17.44 -4.33 -20.15
N PHE A 342 17.61 -4.71 -18.88
CA PHE A 342 18.48 -5.80 -18.45
C PHE A 342 17.76 -6.71 -17.45
N LYS A 343 18.08 -7.99 -17.48
CA LYS A 343 17.74 -8.96 -16.43
C LYS A 343 18.91 -9.05 -15.45
N LEU A 344 18.67 -8.74 -14.18
CA LEU A 344 19.64 -8.85 -13.10
C LEU A 344 19.25 -10.03 -12.19
N MET A 345 20.17 -10.96 -11.97
CA MET A 345 19.90 -12.11 -11.11
C MET A 345 20.07 -11.72 -9.64
N ILE A 346 19.15 -12.16 -8.78
CA ILE A 346 19.18 -11.89 -7.33
C ILE A 346 19.49 -13.14 -6.50
N VAL A 347 19.57 -14.29 -7.16
CA VAL A 347 19.91 -15.59 -6.57
C VAL A 347 20.97 -16.25 -7.45
N HIS A 348 21.97 -16.82 -6.81
CA HIS A 348 22.97 -17.68 -7.45
C HIS A 348 23.25 -18.89 -6.55
N ASN A 349 23.23 -20.11 -7.12
CA ASN A 349 23.40 -21.37 -6.38
C ASN A 349 22.52 -21.47 -5.11
N ASP A 350 21.23 -21.11 -5.24
CA ASP A 350 20.25 -21.03 -4.15
C ASP A 350 20.55 -20.04 -3.01
N GLN A 351 21.61 -19.25 -3.13
CA GLN A 351 21.94 -18.18 -2.20
C GLN A 351 21.48 -16.85 -2.76
N MET A 352 20.83 -16.05 -1.90
CA MET A 352 20.58 -14.65 -2.21
C MET A 352 21.93 -13.93 -2.37
N LEU A 353 22.02 -13.05 -3.35
CA LEU A 353 23.21 -12.23 -3.54
C LEU A 353 23.38 -11.22 -2.39
N GLN A 354 24.63 -10.94 -2.04
CA GLN A 354 25.02 -9.88 -1.11
C GLN A 354 25.09 -8.52 -1.82
N PRO A 355 25.05 -7.40 -1.08
CA PRO A 355 25.12 -6.08 -1.69
C PRO A 355 26.34 -5.88 -2.61
N CYS A 356 27.54 -6.34 -2.23
CA CYS A 356 28.73 -6.24 -3.08
C CYS A 356 28.61 -7.04 -4.39
N GLU A 357 27.93 -8.19 -4.39
CA GLU A 357 27.67 -9.00 -5.58
C GLU A 357 26.64 -8.34 -6.51
N ILE A 358 25.64 -7.65 -5.94
CA ILE A 358 24.66 -6.87 -6.72
C ILE A 358 25.30 -5.60 -7.27
N GLN A 359 26.13 -4.91 -6.48
CA GLN A 359 26.81 -3.69 -6.91
C GLN A 359 27.65 -3.94 -8.16
N ILE A 360 28.42 -5.04 -8.19
CA ILE A 360 29.21 -5.44 -9.36
C ILE A 360 28.34 -5.58 -10.62
N GLN A 361 27.18 -6.23 -10.51
CA GLN A 361 26.23 -6.36 -11.63
C GLN A 361 25.70 -5.01 -12.10
N LEU A 362 25.37 -4.10 -11.16
CA LEU A 362 24.88 -2.77 -11.50
C LEU A 362 25.99 -1.91 -12.14
N ASP A 363 27.22 -2.02 -11.67
CA ASP A 363 28.38 -1.36 -12.27
C ASP A 363 28.66 -1.89 -13.69
N GLU A 364 28.40 -3.17 -13.96
CA GLU A 364 28.45 -3.71 -15.33
C GLU A 364 27.35 -3.09 -16.21
N ILE A 365 26.12 -2.91 -15.71
CA ILE A 365 25.03 -2.24 -16.45
C ILE A 365 25.37 -0.78 -16.76
N ILE A 366 25.93 -0.04 -15.81
CA ILE A 366 26.32 1.36 -16.02
C ILE A 366 27.47 1.47 -17.03
N ARG A 367 28.44 0.56 -16.99
CA ARG A 367 29.59 0.54 -17.91
C ARG A 367 29.26 -0.02 -19.30
N ASP A 368 28.11 -0.68 -19.46
CA ASP A 368 27.67 -1.19 -20.75
C ASP A 368 27.46 -0.02 -21.73
N ALA A 369 28.25 0.00 -22.80
CA ALA A 369 28.24 1.03 -23.84
C ALA A 369 27.37 0.67 -25.06
N SER A 370 26.57 -0.39 -24.99
CA SER A 370 25.63 -0.74 -26.08
C SER A 370 24.55 0.33 -26.24
N GLU A 371 24.17 0.62 -27.47
CA GLU A 371 23.04 1.50 -27.76
C GLU A 371 21.69 0.76 -27.59
N PRO A 372 20.59 1.46 -27.30
CA PRO A 372 19.26 0.86 -27.34
C PRO A 372 18.94 0.31 -28.73
N ALA A 373 18.21 -0.81 -28.78
CA ALA A 373 17.69 -1.31 -30.04
C ALA A 373 16.66 -0.33 -30.62
N TYR A 374 16.39 -0.43 -31.92
CA TYR A 374 15.38 0.42 -32.57
C TYR A 374 14.03 0.37 -31.82
N GLY A 375 13.52 1.54 -31.44
CA GLY A 375 12.28 1.72 -30.67
C GLY A 375 12.33 1.30 -29.20
N GLU A 376 13.45 0.76 -28.71
CA GLU A 376 13.57 0.31 -27.32
C GLU A 376 13.62 1.47 -26.33
N GLU A 377 14.30 2.55 -26.70
CA GLU A 377 14.53 3.70 -25.81
C GLU A 377 13.22 4.20 -25.20
N HIS A 378 12.18 4.31 -26.03
CA HIS A 378 10.86 4.78 -25.62
C HIS A 378 9.86 3.66 -25.34
N LEU A 379 10.27 2.39 -25.37
CA LEU A 379 9.36 1.24 -25.29
C LEU A 379 8.39 1.31 -24.11
N ALA A 380 8.86 1.71 -22.94
CA ALA A 380 8.02 1.73 -21.74
C ALA A 380 7.00 2.88 -21.71
N ALA A 381 7.05 3.83 -22.66
CA ALA A 381 6.02 4.83 -22.88
C ALA A 381 4.64 4.20 -23.16
N LEU A 382 4.62 2.97 -23.69
CA LEU A 382 3.39 2.20 -23.84
C LEU A 382 2.66 2.01 -22.50
N THR A 383 3.39 1.86 -21.38
CA THR A 383 2.79 1.71 -20.05
C THR A 383 2.28 3.03 -19.47
N ALA A 384 2.77 4.16 -19.99
CA ALA A 384 2.37 5.51 -19.61
C ALA A 384 1.21 6.06 -20.46
N GLY A 385 0.92 5.46 -21.60
CA GLY A 385 -0.16 5.86 -22.51
C GLY A 385 -1.54 5.34 -22.13
N GLU A 386 -2.48 5.44 -23.07
CA GLU A 386 -3.85 4.95 -22.94
C GLU A 386 -3.89 3.40 -22.86
N ARG A 387 -4.76 2.88 -21.98
CA ARG A 387 -4.73 1.46 -21.57
C ARG A 387 -5.16 0.50 -22.68
N THR A 388 -6.15 0.89 -23.48
CA THR A 388 -6.67 0.10 -24.60
C THR A 388 -5.63 -0.01 -25.72
N SER A 389 -5.01 1.11 -26.11
CA SER A 389 -3.92 1.19 -27.07
C SER A 389 -2.74 0.33 -26.64
N TRP A 390 -2.38 0.38 -25.35
CA TRP A 390 -1.35 -0.50 -24.81
C TRP A 390 -1.77 -1.97 -24.90
N ALA A 391 -2.99 -2.34 -24.50
CA ALA A 391 -3.47 -3.71 -24.59
C ALA A 391 -3.41 -4.29 -26.02
N GLU A 392 -3.86 -3.52 -27.01
CA GLU A 392 -3.85 -3.90 -28.42
C GLU A 392 -2.43 -4.02 -28.98
N THR A 393 -1.54 -3.08 -28.62
CA THR A 393 -0.13 -3.11 -29.02
C THR A 393 0.59 -4.31 -28.41
N ARG A 394 0.37 -4.58 -27.11
CA ARG A 394 0.91 -5.74 -26.40
C ARG A 394 0.51 -7.04 -27.08
N ALA A 395 -0.78 -7.21 -27.38
CA ALA A 395 -1.30 -8.41 -28.02
C ALA A 395 -0.71 -8.64 -29.42
N LYS A 396 -0.52 -7.57 -30.19
CA LYS A 396 -0.03 -7.65 -31.58
C LYS A 396 1.47 -7.91 -31.70
N TYR A 397 2.30 -7.25 -30.90
CA TYR A 397 3.76 -7.25 -31.10
C TYR A 397 4.57 -7.95 -30.02
N PHE A 398 3.97 -8.27 -28.87
CA PHE A 398 4.67 -8.83 -27.70
C PHE A 398 4.13 -10.19 -27.24
N SER A 399 3.30 -10.84 -28.06
CA SER A 399 2.68 -12.14 -27.75
C SER A 399 3.49 -13.36 -28.20
N ALA A 400 4.55 -13.16 -29.01
CA ALA A 400 5.40 -14.23 -29.53
C ALA A 400 6.87 -13.80 -29.68
N GLY A 401 7.74 -14.81 -29.86
CA GLY A 401 9.16 -14.62 -30.18
C GLY A 401 9.95 -13.85 -29.12
N VAL A 402 11.02 -13.18 -29.55
CA VAL A 402 11.97 -12.49 -28.66
C VAL A 402 11.31 -11.40 -27.80
N ASN A 403 10.32 -10.68 -28.35
CA ASN A 403 9.60 -9.63 -27.64
C ASN A 403 8.79 -10.19 -26.47
N ARG A 404 8.16 -11.36 -26.66
CA ARG A 404 7.46 -12.05 -25.58
C ARG A 404 8.41 -12.44 -24.47
N THR A 405 9.55 -13.05 -24.81
CA THR A 405 10.54 -13.51 -23.82
C THR A 405 11.11 -12.34 -23.01
N SER A 406 11.39 -11.21 -23.66
CA SER A 406 11.83 -9.98 -22.98
C SER A 406 10.73 -9.33 -22.14
N LEU A 407 9.50 -9.23 -22.65
CA LEU A 407 8.36 -8.69 -21.91
C LEU A 407 8.02 -9.54 -20.69
N GLU A 408 7.97 -10.87 -20.84
CA GLU A 408 7.75 -11.80 -19.72
C GLU A 408 8.85 -11.66 -18.66
N THR A 409 10.09 -11.34 -19.06
CA THR A 409 11.17 -11.07 -18.11
C THR A 409 10.87 -9.83 -17.26
N ILE A 410 10.35 -8.75 -17.86
CA ILE A 410 9.93 -7.55 -17.12
C ILE A 410 8.71 -7.84 -16.22
N GLU A 411 7.69 -8.48 -16.78
CA GLU A 411 6.43 -8.78 -16.09
C GLU A 411 6.64 -9.71 -14.89
N LYS A 412 7.48 -10.75 -15.03
CA LYS A 412 7.79 -11.73 -13.96
C LYS A 412 8.87 -11.27 -12.99
N ALA A 413 9.53 -10.13 -13.20
CA ALA A 413 10.55 -9.60 -12.29
C ALA A 413 9.99 -9.42 -10.87
N ALA A 414 10.84 -9.48 -9.83
CA ALA A 414 10.36 -9.28 -8.46
C ALA A 414 9.83 -7.86 -8.24
N PHE A 415 10.53 -6.89 -8.82
CA PHE A 415 10.17 -5.48 -8.98
C PHE A 415 11.07 -4.86 -10.06
N ILE A 416 10.81 -3.62 -10.46
CA ILE A 416 11.65 -2.90 -11.42
C ILE A 416 12.67 -2.04 -10.69
N LEU A 417 13.91 -2.06 -11.18
CA LEU A 417 14.98 -1.18 -10.73
C LEU A 417 15.29 -0.18 -11.85
N ILE A 418 15.30 1.11 -11.52
CA ILE A 418 15.62 2.18 -12.47
C ILE A 418 16.92 2.86 -12.02
N LEU A 419 17.93 2.79 -12.87
CA LEU A 419 19.17 3.56 -12.73
C LEU A 419 19.03 4.81 -13.60
N ASP A 420 18.51 5.88 -13.01
CA ASP A 420 18.33 7.17 -13.68
C ASP A 420 19.68 7.79 -14.00
N ASP A 421 19.77 8.51 -15.12
CA ASP A 421 21.00 9.16 -15.57
C ASP A 421 21.09 10.63 -15.16
N GLU A 422 20.07 11.14 -14.48
CA GLU A 422 19.98 12.51 -13.96
C GLU A 422 20.43 12.59 -12.50
N GLU A 423 21.01 13.74 -12.16
CA GLU A 423 21.35 14.15 -10.80
C GLU A 423 20.31 15.17 -10.34
N TYR A 424 19.77 15.03 -9.14
CA TYR A 424 18.77 15.97 -8.61
C TYR A 424 19.37 16.97 -7.61
N ASP A 425 20.57 16.69 -7.08
CA ASP A 425 21.34 17.59 -6.20
C ASP A 425 20.50 18.18 -5.05
N ILE A 426 19.64 17.35 -4.47
CA ILE A 426 18.76 17.78 -3.36
C ILE A 426 19.51 17.90 -2.02
N GLY A 427 20.82 17.63 -1.99
CA GLY A 427 21.66 17.69 -0.80
C GLY A 427 21.15 16.82 0.36
N SER A 428 21.74 16.99 1.55
CA SER A 428 21.12 16.60 2.83
C SER A 428 20.62 17.88 3.49
N LEU A 429 19.37 17.91 3.97
CA LEU A 429 18.91 19.01 4.79
C LEU A 429 19.76 19.08 6.08
N ASN A 430 20.24 20.28 6.43
CA ASN A 430 21.00 20.48 7.66
C ASN A 430 20.03 20.68 8.82
N MET A 431 20.10 19.80 9.82
CA MET A 431 19.25 19.83 11.02
C MET A 431 19.33 21.15 11.80
N ASN A 432 20.47 21.85 11.74
CA ASN A 432 20.71 23.07 12.51
C ASN A 432 20.49 24.35 11.69
N SER A 433 20.15 24.22 10.40
CA SER A 433 19.88 25.38 9.57
C SER A 433 18.41 25.75 9.72
N SER A 434 18.11 26.68 10.63
CA SER A 434 16.84 27.44 10.71
C SER A 434 16.68 28.39 9.52
N THR A 435 17.23 28.01 8.36
CA THR A 435 17.14 28.79 7.14
C THR A 435 15.76 28.53 6.54
N PRO A 436 15.00 29.58 6.19
CA PRO A 436 13.74 29.42 5.48
C PRO A 436 13.93 28.52 4.26
N ASN A 437 12.86 27.84 3.84
CA ASN A 437 12.74 27.24 2.52
C ASN A 437 13.34 28.18 1.45
N ASN A 438 14.62 28.03 1.12
CA ASN A 438 15.22 28.79 0.03
C ASN A 438 14.48 28.33 -1.22
N ALA A 439 13.93 29.27 -1.99
CA ALA A 439 13.14 28.97 -3.18
C ALA A 439 13.86 28.00 -4.13
N GLU A 440 15.18 28.11 -4.25
CA GLU A 440 16.03 27.21 -5.03
C GLU A 440 16.01 25.76 -4.49
N LYS A 441 16.07 25.55 -3.17
CA LYS A 441 16.00 24.21 -2.58
C LYS A 441 14.62 23.59 -2.78
N SER A 442 13.56 24.39 -2.62
CA SER A 442 12.19 23.94 -2.86
C SER A 442 12.02 23.44 -4.30
N GLU A 443 12.52 24.19 -5.28
CA GLU A 443 12.43 23.79 -6.69
C GLU A 443 13.17 22.47 -6.98
N LYS A 444 14.32 22.22 -6.32
CA LYS A 444 15.04 20.94 -6.47
C LYS A 444 14.24 19.76 -5.92
N PHE A 445 13.58 19.92 -4.76
CA PHE A 445 12.70 18.88 -4.21
C PHE A 445 11.46 18.67 -5.08
N ASP A 446 10.92 19.74 -5.66
CA ASP A 446 9.77 19.69 -6.58
C ASP A 446 10.14 18.94 -7.87
N ALA A 447 11.31 19.24 -8.45
CA ALA A 447 11.87 18.54 -9.60
C ALA A 447 12.10 17.05 -9.30
N TYR A 448 12.70 16.75 -8.14
CA TYR A 448 12.90 15.38 -7.67
C TYR A 448 11.57 14.63 -7.51
N ALA A 449 10.56 15.24 -6.88
CA ALA A 449 9.25 14.64 -6.70
C ALA A 449 8.55 14.34 -8.03
N ARG A 450 8.59 15.27 -8.98
CA ARG A 450 8.10 15.06 -10.37
C ARG A 450 8.83 13.90 -11.04
N ALA A 451 10.14 13.82 -10.89
CA ALA A 451 10.94 12.78 -11.50
C ALA A 451 10.66 11.37 -10.93
N ILE A 452 10.29 11.25 -9.65
CA ILE A 452 9.84 9.97 -9.08
C ILE A 452 8.40 9.64 -9.48
N LEU A 453 7.50 10.64 -9.55
CA LEU A 453 6.11 10.43 -9.97
C LEU A 453 6.01 9.91 -11.42
N HIS A 454 6.59 10.62 -12.39
CA HIS A 454 6.38 10.31 -13.81
C HIS A 454 7.68 10.12 -14.62
N GLY A 455 8.84 10.48 -14.07
CA GLY A 455 10.12 10.43 -14.79
C GLY A 455 10.02 11.15 -16.14
N LYS A 456 10.55 10.53 -17.20
CA LYS A 456 10.50 10.99 -18.60
C LYS A 456 9.33 10.37 -19.38
N ALA A 457 8.35 9.78 -18.70
CA ALA A 457 7.26 8.97 -19.26
C ALA A 457 7.65 7.64 -19.95
N TYR A 458 8.92 7.43 -20.30
CA TYR A 458 9.41 6.17 -20.89
C TYR A 458 10.49 5.45 -20.08
N ASN A 459 11.02 6.07 -19.02
CA ASN A 459 12.07 5.50 -18.17
C ASN A 459 11.52 4.79 -16.92
N ARG A 460 10.28 4.30 -16.96
CA ARG A 460 9.59 3.58 -15.87
C ARG A 460 8.66 2.52 -16.47
N TRP A 461 8.37 1.47 -15.71
CA TRP A 461 7.32 0.52 -16.07
C TRP A 461 6.12 0.69 -15.14
N PHE A 462 5.17 1.54 -15.52
CA PHE A 462 4.07 1.97 -14.63
C PHE A 462 3.10 0.85 -14.24
N ASP A 463 3.11 -0.25 -14.99
CA ASP A 463 2.32 -1.44 -14.74
C ASP A 463 2.88 -2.32 -13.61
N LYS A 464 4.15 -2.16 -13.22
CA LYS A 464 4.73 -2.98 -12.15
C LYS A 464 4.15 -2.55 -10.80
N SER A 465 3.96 -3.50 -9.88
CA SER A 465 3.55 -3.19 -8.50
C SER A 465 4.35 -2.03 -7.89
N PHE A 466 5.67 -2.01 -8.10
CA PHE A 466 6.47 -0.82 -7.88
C PHE A 466 7.76 -0.78 -8.71
N ASN A 467 8.26 0.44 -8.90
CA ASN A 467 9.57 0.77 -9.46
C ASN A 467 10.41 1.40 -8.34
N PHE A 468 11.60 0.85 -8.06
CA PHE A 468 12.61 1.56 -7.27
C PHE A 468 13.54 2.34 -8.19
N ILE A 469 13.72 3.61 -7.88
CA ILE A 469 14.38 4.58 -8.74
C ILE A 469 15.57 5.14 -8.00
N PHE A 470 16.74 5.13 -8.64
CA PHE A 470 17.97 5.68 -8.10
C PHE A 470 18.53 6.69 -9.07
N SER A 471 18.69 7.94 -8.65
CA SER A 471 19.36 8.98 -9.42
C SER A 471 20.86 8.71 -9.51
N LYS A 472 21.54 9.41 -10.42
CA LYS A 472 22.99 9.31 -10.59
C LYS A 472 23.77 9.76 -9.33
N ASP A 473 23.20 10.66 -8.55
CA ASP A 473 23.71 11.11 -7.24
C ASP A 473 23.20 10.27 -6.04
N ALA A 474 22.68 9.06 -6.30
CA ALA A 474 22.22 8.08 -5.31
C ALA A 474 21.02 8.50 -4.44
N VAL A 475 20.20 9.43 -4.91
CA VAL A 475 18.88 9.72 -4.35
C VAL A 475 17.91 8.60 -4.73
N ALA A 476 17.16 8.06 -3.77
CA ALA A 476 16.25 6.94 -4.01
C ALA A 476 14.77 7.34 -3.93
N GLY A 477 13.94 6.85 -4.85
CA GLY A 477 12.48 7.01 -4.81
C GLY A 477 11.74 5.73 -5.17
N ILE A 478 10.43 5.73 -4.95
CA ILE A 478 9.53 4.65 -5.35
C ILE A 478 8.33 5.20 -6.13
N ASN A 479 7.97 4.55 -7.23
CA ASN A 479 6.68 4.71 -7.91
C ASN A 479 5.87 3.43 -7.75
N VAL A 480 4.58 3.53 -7.42
CA VAL A 480 3.74 2.39 -7.05
C VAL A 480 2.45 2.39 -7.87
N GLU A 481 2.13 1.25 -8.50
CA GLU A 481 0.83 1.01 -9.13
C GLU A 481 -0.24 0.83 -8.04
N HIS A 482 -1.35 1.56 -8.11
CA HIS A 482 -2.25 1.71 -6.94
C HIS A 482 -3.31 0.61 -6.80
N SER A 483 -3.61 -0.14 -7.87
CA SER A 483 -4.72 -1.08 -7.83
C SER A 483 -4.54 -2.20 -6.79
N TRP A 484 -3.31 -2.66 -6.55
CA TRP A 484 -3.05 -3.79 -5.65
C TRP A 484 -3.00 -3.42 -4.15
N ALA A 485 -2.63 -2.19 -3.78
CA ALA A 485 -2.59 -1.73 -2.39
C ALA A 485 -2.67 -0.21 -2.21
N ASP A 486 -2.93 0.20 -0.97
CA ASP A 486 -2.90 1.58 -0.50
C ASP A 486 -1.50 1.96 0.05
N ALA A 487 -1.20 3.26 0.06
CA ALA A 487 0.12 3.81 0.40
C ALA A 487 0.76 3.27 1.71
N PRO A 488 0.03 3.03 2.82
CA PRO A 488 0.63 2.51 4.05
C PRO A 488 1.33 1.15 3.88
N ILE A 489 0.91 0.31 2.94
CA ILE A 489 1.52 -1.00 2.69
C ILE A 489 2.92 -0.84 2.08
N SER A 490 3.04 0.01 1.05
CA SER A 490 4.34 0.36 0.46
C SER A 490 5.20 1.16 1.43
N GLY A 491 4.61 2.08 2.19
CA GLY A 491 5.30 2.89 3.21
C GLY A 491 6.00 2.03 4.26
N HIS A 492 5.34 1.01 4.80
CA HIS A 492 5.94 0.06 5.74
C HIS A 492 7.20 -0.61 5.17
N MET A 493 7.19 -0.99 3.88
CA MET A 493 8.37 -1.56 3.24
C MET A 493 9.47 -0.52 3.06
N VAL A 494 9.14 0.68 2.60
CA VAL A 494 10.13 1.76 2.41
C VAL A 494 10.84 2.08 3.73
N GLU A 495 10.09 2.23 4.82
CA GLU A 495 10.65 2.48 6.16
C GLU A 495 11.61 1.35 6.60
N TYR A 496 11.24 0.09 6.35
CA TYR A 496 12.10 -1.07 6.62
C TYR A 496 13.39 -1.04 5.80
N VAL A 497 13.26 -0.77 4.50
CA VAL A 497 14.39 -0.75 3.55
C VAL A 497 15.36 0.37 3.89
N LEU A 498 14.87 1.58 4.16
CA LEU A 498 15.69 2.73 4.57
C LEU A 498 16.44 2.44 5.87
N SER A 499 15.76 1.85 6.87
CA SER A 499 16.37 1.48 8.15
C SER A 499 17.47 0.43 7.99
N GLU A 500 17.24 -0.62 7.20
CA GLU A 500 18.22 -1.68 6.94
C GLU A 500 19.43 -1.15 6.16
N ASP A 501 19.21 -0.30 5.18
CA ASP A 501 20.29 0.26 4.39
C ASP A 501 21.25 1.08 5.28
N ILE A 502 20.71 1.96 6.12
CA ILE A 502 21.50 2.83 6.99
C ILE A 502 22.12 2.08 8.17
N LEU A 503 21.32 1.26 8.86
CA LEU A 503 21.69 0.70 10.16
C LEU A 503 22.17 -0.75 10.11
N TYR A 504 21.96 -1.49 9.02
CA TYR A 504 22.40 -2.88 8.91
C TYR A 504 23.48 -3.08 7.85
N TYR A 505 23.24 -2.64 6.61
CA TYR A 505 24.21 -2.83 5.52
C TYR A 505 25.33 -1.79 5.59
N GLY A 506 24.97 -0.51 5.64
CA GLY A 506 25.94 0.60 5.65
C GLY A 506 26.87 0.61 4.43
N TYR A 507 27.87 1.48 4.51
CA TYR A 507 28.82 1.75 3.41
C TYR A 507 30.24 1.78 3.95
N ASP A 508 31.21 1.46 3.09
CA ASP A 508 32.64 1.62 3.38
C ASP A 508 33.08 3.09 3.30
N GLU A 509 34.38 3.35 3.50
CA GLU A 509 34.94 4.71 3.50
C GLU A 509 34.87 5.38 2.12
N LEU A 510 34.79 4.61 1.04
CA LEU A 510 34.67 5.10 -0.33
C LEU A 510 33.19 5.26 -0.75
N GLY A 511 32.25 4.86 0.11
CA GLY A 511 30.82 4.90 -0.17
C GLY A 511 30.29 3.68 -0.94
N ASN A 512 31.10 2.64 -1.12
CA ASN A 512 30.67 1.38 -1.73
C ASN A 512 29.97 0.47 -0.71
N THR A 513 29.34 -0.59 -1.21
CA THR A 513 28.78 -1.63 -0.34
C THR A 513 29.87 -2.35 0.44
N ARG A 514 29.55 -2.74 1.68
CA ARG A 514 30.48 -3.51 2.53
C ARG A 514 30.50 -4.99 2.14
N GLY A 515 31.61 -5.64 2.46
CA GLY A 515 31.80 -7.09 2.30
C GLY A 515 32.59 -7.47 1.05
N VAL A 516 32.92 -8.75 0.93
CA VAL A 516 33.69 -9.30 -0.19
C VAL A 516 32.81 -10.29 -0.96
N PRO A 517 32.74 -10.21 -2.30
CA PRO A 517 31.96 -11.16 -3.10
C PRO A 517 32.39 -12.60 -2.81
N ARG A 518 31.42 -13.48 -2.57
CA ARG A 518 31.71 -14.89 -2.24
C ARG A 518 32.03 -15.72 -3.48
N PHE A 519 31.61 -15.25 -4.64
CA PHE A 519 31.81 -15.85 -5.95
C PHE A 519 31.79 -14.75 -7.02
N THR A 520 32.17 -15.10 -8.25
CA THR A 520 32.02 -14.21 -9.40
C THR A 520 30.54 -13.93 -9.62
N ALA A 521 30.14 -12.67 -9.49
CA ALA A 521 28.75 -12.26 -9.67
C ALA A 521 28.25 -12.68 -11.07
N PRO A 522 27.01 -13.20 -11.18
CA PRO A 522 26.41 -13.51 -12.49
C PRO A 522 26.35 -12.25 -13.33
N LYS A 523 26.65 -12.34 -14.62
CA LYS A 523 26.54 -11.16 -15.50
C LYS A 523 25.07 -10.81 -15.77
N PRO A 524 24.70 -9.52 -15.74
CA PRO A 524 23.37 -9.08 -16.13
C PRO A 524 23.14 -9.41 -17.61
N THR A 525 21.91 -9.81 -17.97
CA THR A 525 21.57 -10.19 -19.34
C THR A 525 20.81 -9.06 -20.03
N ARG A 526 21.36 -8.52 -21.12
CA ARG A 526 20.68 -7.54 -21.96
C ARG A 526 19.43 -8.12 -22.62
N LEU A 527 18.28 -7.49 -22.43
CA LEU A 527 17.05 -7.87 -23.12
C LEU A 527 17.12 -7.51 -24.60
N LYS A 528 16.47 -8.32 -25.43
CA LYS A 528 16.51 -8.16 -26.89
C LYS A 528 15.11 -7.85 -27.40
N TRP A 529 15.04 -6.95 -28.38
CA TRP A 529 13.78 -6.52 -28.96
C TRP A 529 13.87 -6.56 -30.47
N LEU A 530 12.76 -6.93 -31.10
CA LEU A 530 12.52 -6.86 -32.53
C LEU A 530 11.27 -6.02 -32.73
N ILE A 531 11.45 -4.70 -32.75
CA ILE A 531 10.35 -3.72 -32.82
C ILE A 531 10.23 -3.29 -34.29
N PRO A 532 9.16 -3.68 -35.01
CA PRO A 532 8.94 -3.19 -36.37
C PRO A 532 8.50 -1.72 -36.35
N GLU A 533 8.67 -1.03 -37.48
CA GLU A 533 8.28 0.38 -37.65
C GLU A 533 6.84 0.66 -37.20
N SER A 534 5.91 -0.21 -37.56
CA SER A 534 4.49 -0.08 -37.19
C SER A 534 4.24 -0.19 -35.68
N CYS A 535 5.13 -0.81 -34.91
CA CYS A 535 5.09 -0.81 -33.46
C CYS A 535 5.76 0.45 -32.91
N ASN A 536 6.88 0.89 -33.49
CA ASN A 536 7.57 2.11 -33.07
C ASN A 536 6.67 3.35 -33.19
N ILE A 537 5.89 3.47 -34.26
CA ILE A 537 4.89 4.53 -34.42
C ILE A 537 3.91 4.57 -33.23
N LEU A 538 3.50 3.42 -32.69
CA LEU A 538 2.59 3.34 -31.54
C LEU A 538 3.27 3.66 -30.21
N ILE A 539 4.56 3.30 -30.09
CA ILE A 539 5.42 3.68 -28.97
C ILE A 539 5.54 5.22 -28.91
N GLU A 540 5.93 5.84 -30.03
CA GLU A 540 6.06 7.29 -30.14
C GLU A 540 4.73 8.02 -29.95
N LYS A 541 3.62 7.47 -30.48
CA LYS A 541 2.29 8.01 -30.22
C LYS A 541 1.94 7.99 -28.72
N SER A 542 2.25 6.89 -28.02
CA SER A 542 2.04 6.78 -26.58
C SER A 542 2.92 7.77 -25.82
N LEU A 543 4.17 7.96 -26.26
CA LEU A 543 5.07 8.96 -25.69
C LEU A 543 4.50 10.36 -25.85
N VAL A 544 4.09 10.78 -27.04
CA VAL A 544 3.48 12.11 -27.27
C VAL A 544 2.27 12.33 -26.36
N GLN A 545 1.43 11.31 -26.14
CA GLN A 545 0.29 11.41 -25.22
C GLN A 545 0.75 11.54 -23.76
N ALA A 546 1.69 10.70 -23.32
CA ALA A 546 2.19 10.71 -21.96
C ALA A 546 2.96 12.00 -21.64
N THR A 547 3.71 12.55 -22.60
CA THR A 547 4.41 13.83 -22.49
C THR A 547 3.44 15.01 -22.26
N LYS A 548 2.21 14.96 -22.81
CA LYS A 548 1.18 15.96 -22.49
C LYS A 548 0.79 15.93 -21.02
N VAL A 549 0.52 14.73 -20.48
CA VAL A 549 0.19 14.55 -19.06
C VAL A 549 1.38 14.97 -18.18
N PHE A 550 2.58 14.52 -18.52
CA PHE A 550 3.85 14.88 -17.87
C PHE A 550 4.04 16.40 -17.78
N ASN A 551 3.89 17.12 -18.89
CA ASN A 551 4.12 18.56 -18.92
C ASN A 551 3.06 19.34 -18.13
N ASP A 552 1.85 18.80 -18.03
CA ASP A 552 0.72 19.42 -17.36
C ASP A 552 0.77 19.29 -15.83
N VAL A 553 1.57 18.37 -15.27
CA VAL A 553 1.72 18.25 -13.82
C VAL A 553 2.42 19.48 -13.25
N ASP A 554 1.73 20.16 -12.33
CA ASP A 554 2.34 21.04 -11.35
C ASP A 554 2.49 20.31 -10.01
N LEU A 555 3.61 20.53 -9.34
CA LEU A 555 3.94 19.83 -8.11
C LEU A 555 4.84 20.70 -7.24
N HIS A 556 4.40 20.92 -6.00
CA HIS A 556 5.11 21.64 -4.98
C HIS A 556 5.21 20.84 -3.68
N THR A 557 6.38 20.84 -3.07
CA THR A 557 6.71 20.16 -1.82
C THR A 557 7.30 21.14 -0.85
N TYR A 558 6.94 21.02 0.43
CA TYR A 558 7.55 21.86 1.45
C TYR A 558 7.54 21.19 2.82
N ILE A 559 8.37 21.75 3.70
CA ILE A 559 8.59 21.29 5.07
C ILE A 559 7.98 22.29 6.04
N GLN A 560 7.16 21.80 6.94
CA GLN A 560 6.69 22.52 8.11
C GLN A 560 7.46 22.00 9.33
N ASP A 561 8.54 22.68 9.69
CA ASP A 561 9.42 22.35 10.81
C ASP A 561 9.29 23.32 12.00
N VAL A 562 8.37 24.29 11.90
CA VAL A 562 8.08 25.25 12.97
C VAL A 562 7.38 24.57 14.15
N TYR A 563 6.48 23.63 13.85
CA TYR A 563 5.76 22.81 14.82
C TYR A 563 5.06 21.63 14.12
N GLY A 564 4.70 20.63 14.90
CA GLY A 564 4.01 19.42 14.44
C GLY A 564 3.03 18.90 15.47
N LYS A 565 2.93 17.57 15.61
CA LYS A 565 1.93 16.94 16.50
C LYS A 565 2.08 17.35 17.97
N GLY A 566 3.27 17.76 18.42
CA GLY A 566 3.51 18.15 19.80
C GLY A 566 2.77 19.42 20.21
N PHE A 567 2.85 20.47 19.38
CA PHE A 567 2.07 21.69 19.58
C PHE A 567 0.57 21.44 19.37
N ILE A 568 0.21 20.71 18.31
CA ILE A 568 -1.21 20.51 17.97
C ILE A 568 -1.95 19.74 19.08
N LYS A 569 -1.31 18.73 19.69
CA LYS A 569 -1.88 18.03 20.84
C LYS A 569 -2.10 18.96 22.05
N LYS A 570 -1.22 19.95 22.28
CA LYS A 570 -1.42 20.96 23.34
C LYS A 570 -2.62 21.86 23.07
N CYS A 571 -2.99 22.05 21.80
CA CYS A 571 -4.24 22.75 21.40
C CYS A 571 -5.52 21.93 21.71
N LYS A 572 -5.36 20.67 22.16
CA LYS A 572 -6.42 19.71 22.47
C LYS A 572 -7.27 19.30 21.25
N VAL A 573 -6.63 19.15 20.10
CA VAL A 573 -7.25 18.64 18.87
C VAL A 573 -6.39 17.56 18.22
N SER A 574 -6.99 16.75 17.34
CA SER A 574 -6.25 15.74 16.57
C SER A 574 -5.28 16.41 15.58
N PRO A 575 -4.01 15.97 15.50
CA PRO A 575 -3.06 16.46 14.50
C PRO A 575 -3.56 16.37 13.06
N ASP A 576 -4.22 15.27 12.72
CA ASP A 576 -4.77 15.04 11.39
C ASP A 576 -5.93 15.99 11.09
N ALA A 577 -6.89 16.11 12.01
CA ALA A 577 -8.01 17.04 11.87
C ALA A 577 -7.55 18.51 11.79
N TYR A 578 -6.51 18.89 12.54
CA TYR A 578 -5.93 20.22 12.48
C TYR A 578 -5.36 20.52 11.08
N VAL A 579 -4.63 19.59 10.49
CA VAL A 579 -4.12 19.75 9.12
C VAL A 579 -5.28 19.83 8.13
N GLN A 580 -6.29 18.95 8.24
CA GLN A 580 -7.48 19.01 7.37
C GLN A 580 -8.23 20.33 7.47
N MET A 581 -8.35 20.91 8.67
CA MET A 581 -8.90 22.24 8.84
C MET A 581 -8.00 23.29 8.17
N ALA A 582 -6.67 23.26 8.37
CA ALA A 582 -5.76 24.16 7.66
C ALA A 582 -5.94 24.09 6.13
N LEU A 583 -6.14 22.89 5.57
CA LEU A 583 -6.45 22.71 4.15
C LEU A 583 -7.79 23.33 3.75
N GLN A 584 -8.85 23.20 4.57
CA GLN A 584 -10.14 23.85 4.30
C GLN A 584 -10.02 25.38 4.27
N LEU A 585 -9.31 25.98 5.22
CA LEU A 585 -9.09 27.43 5.27
C LEU A 585 -8.23 27.90 4.10
N ALA A 586 -7.14 27.20 3.81
CA ALA A 586 -6.28 27.51 2.67
C ALA A 586 -7.05 27.45 1.35
N HIS A 587 -7.86 26.40 1.14
CA HIS A 587 -8.60 26.21 -0.10
C HIS A 587 -9.69 27.28 -0.27
N TYR A 588 -10.38 27.64 0.81
CA TYR A 588 -11.37 28.71 0.76
C TYR A 588 -10.73 30.07 0.43
N ARG A 589 -9.56 30.38 0.98
CA ARG A 589 -8.80 31.60 0.65
C ARG A 589 -8.25 31.60 -0.77
N ASP A 590 -8.00 30.42 -1.33
CA ASP A 590 -7.49 30.28 -2.69
C ASP A 590 -8.59 30.40 -3.75
N THR A 591 -9.77 29.85 -3.48
CA THR A 591 -10.85 29.69 -4.48
C THR A 591 -12.12 30.51 -4.20
N GLY A 592 -12.28 31.02 -2.98
CA GLY A 592 -13.49 31.73 -2.53
C GLY A 592 -14.73 30.84 -2.35
N ARG A 593 -14.61 29.51 -2.48
CA ARG A 593 -15.73 28.55 -2.41
C ARG A 593 -15.39 27.29 -1.60
N PHE A 594 -16.42 26.64 -1.10
CA PHE A 594 -16.32 25.29 -0.53
C PHE A 594 -16.54 24.25 -1.62
N ASN A 595 -15.74 23.17 -1.58
CA ASN A 595 -15.80 22.08 -2.54
C ASN A 595 -15.76 20.73 -1.81
N LEU A 596 -16.15 19.66 -2.51
CA LEU A 596 -15.93 18.32 -2.01
C LEU A 596 -14.45 18.09 -1.73
N THR A 597 -14.15 17.69 -0.49
CA THR A 597 -12.82 17.30 -0.06
C THR A 597 -12.83 15.82 0.29
N TYR A 598 -12.02 15.04 -0.43
CA TYR A 598 -11.80 13.63 -0.17
C TYR A 598 -10.62 13.48 0.79
N GLU A 599 -10.79 12.71 1.85
CA GLU A 599 -9.68 12.17 2.62
C GLU A 599 -9.77 10.64 2.69
N ALA A 600 -8.65 9.96 2.46
CA ALA A 600 -8.59 8.51 2.58
C ALA A 600 -8.62 8.05 4.06
N SER A 601 -9.55 7.16 4.40
CA SER A 601 -9.59 6.47 5.70
C SER A 601 -9.53 4.97 5.51
N MET A 602 -8.68 4.27 6.26
CA MET A 602 -8.52 2.82 6.13
C MET A 602 -9.73 2.05 6.71
N THR A 603 -10.20 1.03 6.00
CA THR A 603 -11.22 0.08 6.50
C THR A 603 -10.61 -1.27 6.89
N ARG A 604 -9.30 -1.29 7.19
CA ARG A 604 -8.54 -2.50 7.54
C ARG A 604 -8.93 -3.15 8.87
N LEU A 605 -9.87 -2.57 9.64
CA LEU A 605 -10.54 -3.27 10.74
C LEU A 605 -11.35 -4.48 10.26
N PHE A 606 -11.69 -4.50 8.97
CA PHE A 606 -12.46 -5.55 8.32
C PHE A 606 -11.60 -6.37 7.38
N ARG A 607 -12.01 -7.62 7.18
CA ARG A 607 -11.39 -8.51 6.21
C ARG A 607 -11.45 -7.89 4.81
N ASP A 608 -10.32 -7.96 4.12
CA ASP A 608 -10.12 -7.38 2.79
C ASP A 608 -10.40 -5.87 2.68
N GLY A 609 -10.41 -5.15 3.80
CA GLY A 609 -10.61 -3.70 3.84
C GLY A 609 -9.52 -2.92 3.10
N ARG A 610 -9.95 -1.99 2.24
CA ARG A 610 -9.11 -0.97 1.57
C ARG A 610 -9.37 0.37 2.25
N THR A 611 -10.17 1.23 1.62
CA THR A 611 -10.44 2.60 2.04
C THR A 611 -11.92 2.94 2.03
N GLU A 612 -12.28 3.94 2.83
CA GLU A 612 -13.51 4.72 2.77
C GLU A 612 -13.13 6.21 2.70
N THR A 613 -14.08 7.06 2.36
CA THR A 613 -13.90 8.51 2.27
C THR A 613 -14.35 9.21 3.54
N VAL A 614 -13.51 10.11 4.03
CA VAL A 614 -13.89 11.17 4.97
C VAL A 614 -14.12 12.45 4.18
N ARG A 615 -15.25 13.11 4.42
CA ARG A 615 -15.65 14.33 3.72
C ARG A 615 -15.28 15.53 4.60
N SER A 616 -14.03 15.99 4.47
CA SER A 616 -13.46 17.02 5.36
C SER A 616 -14.22 18.34 5.30
N CYS A 617 -14.77 18.67 4.12
CA CYS A 617 -15.71 19.78 3.98
C CYS A 617 -17.06 19.42 4.61
N SER A 618 -17.38 20.09 5.70
CA SER A 618 -18.55 19.88 6.56
C SER A 618 -19.12 21.22 7.02
N ILE A 619 -20.34 21.21 7.55
CA ILE A 619 -20.99 22.40 8.13
C ILE A 619 -20.06 23.04 9.17
N GLU A 620 -19.50 22.25 10.08
CA GLU A 620 -18.60 22.70 11.13
C GLU A 620 -17.32 23.30 10.57
N SER A 621 -16.67 22.63 9.60
CA SER A 621 -15.48 23.18 8.96
C SER A 621 -15.79 24.50 8.23
N SER A 622 -16.95 24.62 7.58
CA SER A 622 -17.34 25.82 6.84
C SER A 622 -17.61 26.99 7.78
N GLN A 623 -18.22 26.74 8.94
CA GLN A 623 -18.43 27.74 9.98
C GLN A 623 -17.11 28.22 10.57
N TRP A 624 -16.20 27.28 10.87
CA TRP A 624 -14.87 27.62 11.34
C TRP A 624 -14.09 28.45 10.32
N VAL A 625 -14.06 28.05 9.04
CA VAL A 625 -13.40 28.82 7.97
C VAL A 625 -13.99 30.22 7.86
N LYS A 626 -15.32 30.36 7.79
CA LYS A 626 -15.97 31.68 7.73
C LYS A 626 -15.63 32.56 8.93
N SER A 627 -15.49 31.97 10.14
CA SER A 627 -15.12 32.71 11.35
C SER A 627 -13.69 33.29 11.31
N MET A 628 -12.79 32.69 10.54
CA MET A 628 -11.42 33.19 10.35
C MET A 628 -11.39 34.41 9.43
N GLU A 629 -12.34 34.52 8.51
CA GLU A 629 -12.45 35.62 7.55
C GLU A 629 -13.33 36.78 8.05
N ASP A 630 -14.09 36.58 9.14
CA ASP A 630 -14.92 37.63 9.74
C ASP A 630 -14.17 38.38 10.85
N PRO A 631 -13.89 39.70 10.71
CA PRO A 631 -13.19 40.49 11.72
C PRO A 631 -14.00 40.70 13.01
N ASN A 632 -15.32 40.47 12.99
CA ASN A 632 -16.19 40.68 14.15
C ASN A 632 -16.20 39.48 15.12
N ILE A 633 -15.64 38.34 14.72
CA ILE A 633 -15.62 37.14 15.57
C ILE A 633 -14.39 37.14 16.46
N SER A 634 -14.62 36.99 17.77
CA SER A 634 -13.54 36.95 18.76
C SER A 634 -12.61 35.74 18.61
N LYS A 635 -11.36 35.90 19.07
CA LYS A 635 -10.36 34.82 19.14
C LYS A 635 -10.89 33.56 19.88
N SER A 636 -11.60 33.76 20.99
CA SER A 636 -12.17 32.65 21.78
C SER A 636 -13.21 31.85 21.00
N GLU A 637 -14.09 32.53 20.24
CA GLU A 637 -15.09 31.85 19.42
C GLU A 637 -14.45 31.11 18.24
N ARG A 638 -13.41 31.68 17.60
CA ARG A 638 -12.64 30.99 16.55
C ARG A 638 -12.02 29.68 17.04
N ILE A 639 -11.42 29.68 18.23
CA ILE A 639 -10.85 28.47 18.87
C ILE A 639 -11.95 27.43 19.13
N LYS A 640 -13.12 27.87 19.63
CA LYS A 640 -14.25 26.98 19.89
C LYS A 640 -14.77 26.34 18.60
N LEU A 641 -14.93 27.12 17.53
CA LEU A 641 -15.34 26.61 16.22
C LEU A 641 -14.29 25.67 15.61
N LEU A 642 -13.00 25.96 15.77
CA LEU A 642 -11.92 25.06 15.35
C LEU A 642 -12.01 23.70 16.06
N ARG A 643 -12.19 23.70 17.38
CA ARG A 643 -12.34 22.46 18.17
C ARG A 643 -13.55 21.67 17.72
N LEU A 644 -14.70 22.33 17.52
CA LEU A 644 -15.92 21.68 17.04
C LEU A 644 -15.71 21.04 15.65
N ALA A 645 -15.07 21.76 14.73
CA ALA A 645 -14.77 21.24 13.40
C ALA A 645 -13.81 20.05 13.44
N CYS A 646 -12.77 20.11 14.28
CA CYS A 646 -11.85 19.01 14.49
C CYS A 646 -12.53 17.78 15.10
N ASP A 647 -13.40 17.98 16.09
CA ASP A 647 -14.13 16.89 16.77
C ASP A 647 -15.10 16.20 15.80
N TYR A 648 -15.79 16.97 14.97
CA TYR A 648 -16.67 16.42 13.94
C TYR A 648 -15.90 15.68 12.85
N HIS A 649 -14.79 16.23 12.37
CA HIS A 649 -13.88 15.54 11.44
C HIS A 649 -13.43 14.19 12.01
N GLN A 650 -12.99 14.15 13.27
CA GLN A 650 -12.59 12.91 13.93
C GLN A 650 -13.77 11.94 14.10
N GLN A 651 -14.99 12.43 14.31
CA GLN A 651 -16.18 11.58 14.30
C GLN A 651 -16.41 10.96 12.93
N GLN A 652 -16.29 11.72 11.84
CA GLN A 652 -16.40 11.18 10.49
C GLN A 652 -15.32 10.12 10.22
N TYR A 653 -14.08 10.36 10.66
CA TYR A 653 -12.99 9.40 10.50
C TYR A 653 -13.28 8.08 11.22
N ARG A 654 -13.79 8.13 12.46
CA ARG A 654 -14.24 6.93 13.20
C ARG A 654 -15.40 6.22 12.51
N ASP A 655 -16.36 6.97 11.97
CA ASP A 655 -17.48 6.41 11.24
C ASP A 655 -17.04 5.72 9.94
N ALA A 656 -16.12 6.33 9.19
CA ALA A 656 -15.53 5.73 7.99
C ALA A 656 -14.78 4.43 8.31
N MET A 657 -13.87 4.47 9.29
CA MET A 657 -13.11 3.30 9.74
C MET A 657 -13.99 2.13 10.20
N THR A 658 -15.17 2.41 10.78
CA THR A 658 -16.10 1.39 11.31
C THR A 658 -17.17 0.96 10.32
N GLY A 659 -17.02 1.32 9.04
CA GLY A 659 -17.93 0.91 7.98
C GLY A 659 -19.28 1.60 8.02
N LYS A 660 -19.34 2.85 8.51
CA LYS A 660 -20.50 3.75 8.44
C LYS A 660 -20.29 4.89 7.44
N GLY A 661 -19.40 4.67 6.47
CA GLY A 661 -19.11 5.65 5.43
C GLY A 661 -20.24 5.81 4.41
N ILE A 662 -20.10 6.84 3.58
CA ILE A 662 -21.11 7.26 2.61
C ILE A 662 -20.73 6.75 1.22
N ASP A 663 -19.48 7.00 0.83
CA ASP A 663 -19.05 6.97 -0.56
C ASP A 663 -18.93 5.55 -1.12
N ARG A 664 -18.32 4.60 -0.40
CA ARG A 664 -18.27 3.20 -0.87
C ARG A 664 -19.66 2.57 -0.95
N HIS A 665 -20.57 2.97 -0.06
CA HIS A 665 -21.95 2.49 -0.10
C HIS A 665 -22.69 2.99 -1.35
N LEU A 666 -22.67 4.31 -1.60
CA LEU A 666 -23.28 4.90 -2.80
C LEU A 666 -22.64 4.38 -4.10
N PHE A 667 -21.32 4.17 -4.12
CA PHE A 667 -20.60 3.54 -5.23
C PHE A 667 -21.14 2.13 -5.52
N CYS A 668 -21.29 1.27 -4.52
CA CYS A 668 -21.81 -0.09 -4.72
C CYS A 668 -23.26 -0.09 -5.21
N LEU A 669 -24.09 0.83 -4.71
CA LEU A 669 -25.46 1.03 -5.21
C LEU A 669 -25.46 1.49 -6.67
N TYR A 670 -24.53 2.36 -7.07
CA TYR A 670 -24.37 2.76 -8.46
C TYR A 670 -23.92 1.61 -9.36
N VAL A 671 -22.94 0.81 -8.94
CA VAL A 671 -22.52 -0.38 -9.69
C VAL A 671 -23.71 -1.31 -9.93
N LEU A 672 -24.53 -1.57 -8.91
CA LEU A 672 -25.77 -2.35 -9.05
C LEU A 672 -26.76 -1.69 -10.00
N SER A 673 -26.95 -0.38 -9.92
CA SER A 673 -27.85 0.36 -10.81
C SER A 673 -27.45 0.16 -12.28
N LYS A 674 -26.15 0.13 -12.58
CA LYS A 674 -25.64 -0.13 -13.93
C LYS A 674 -25.80 -1.59 -14.35
N TYR A 675 -25.60 -2.56 -13.46
CA TYR A 675 -25.87 -3.97 -13.78
C TYR A 675 -27.34 -4.24 -14.11
N PHE A 676 -28.26 -3.55 -13.43
CA PHE A 676 -29.70 -3.72 -13.64
C PHE A 676 -30.31 -2.73 -14.63
N ASN A 677 -29.50 -1.90 -15.30
CA ASN A 677 -29.95 -0.83 -16.19
C ASN A 677 -31.05 0.05 -15.55
N MET A 678 -30.84 0.41 -14.28
CA MET A 678 -31.73 1.28 -13.51
C MET A 678 -31.11 2.68 -13.44
N ASP A 679 -31.78 3.66 -14.03
CA ASP A 679 -31.34 5.04 -13.96
C ASP A 679 -31.77 5.73 -12.66
N SER A 680 -30.83 6.46 -12.07
CA SER A 680 -31.01 7.18 -10.81
C SER A 680 -30.46 8.59 -10.97
N PRO A 681 -31.31 9.61 -11.07
CA PRO A 681 -30.85 11.00 -11.09
C PRO A 681 -30.03 11.35 -9.85
N PHE A 682 -30.40 10.81 -8.68
CA PHE A 682 -29.65 10.96 -7.44
C PHE A 682 -28.21 10.41 -7.55
N LEU A 683 -28.05 9.13 -7.94
CA LEU A 683 -26.70 8.53 -8.02
C LEU A 683 -25.85 9.17 -9.12
N GLN A 684 -26.47 9.60 -10.24
CA GLN A 684 -25.78 10.34 -11.28
C GLN A 684 -25.25 11.67 -10.73
N ARG A 685 -26.08 12.45 -10.04
CA ARG A 685 -25.67 13.74 -9.47
C ARG A 685 -24.60 13.59 -8.40
N VAL A 686 -24.73 12.61 -7.50
CA VAL A 686 -23.73 12.32 -6.45
C VAL A 686 -22.34 12.03 -7.05
N LEU A 687 -22.28 11.25 -8.13
CA LEU A 687 -21.01 10.81 -8.72
C LEU A 687 -20.41 11.81 -9.73
N GLN A 688 -21.18 12.81 -10.16
CA GLN A 688 -20.69 13.87 -11.05
C GLN A 688 -19.97 14.99 -10.30
N GLU A 689 -20.20 15.13 -8.99
CA GLU A 689 -19.56 16.17 -8.19
C GLU A 689 -18.05 15.89 -8.05
N PRO A 690 -17.16 16.78 -8.54
CA PRO A 690 -15.72 16.50 -8.57
C PRO A 690 -15.07 16.70 -7.19
N TRP A 691 -14.12 15.82 -6.87
CA TRP A 691 -13.26 15.94 -5.69
C TRP A 691 -12.13 16.94 -5.95
N ARG A 692 -12.43 18.23 -5.89
CA ARG A 692 -11.45 19.30 -6.16
C ARG A 692 -10.33 19.39 -5.13
N LEU A 693 -10.50 18.80 -3.95
CA LEU A 693 -9.41 18.61 -3.00
C LEU A 693 -9.34 17.15 -2.61
N SER A 694 -8.31 16.44 -3.07
CA SER A 694 -8.08 15.03 -2.73
C SER A 694 -6.88 14.90 -1.83
N THR A 695 -7.09 14.41 -0.61
CA THR A 695 -6.09 14.39 0.45
C THR A 695 -5.82 13.00 1.00
N SER A 696 -4.62 12.81 1.51
CA SER A 696 -4.26 11.61 2.27
C SER A 696 -3.18 11.90 3.29
N GLN A 697 -3.42 11.46 4.53
CA GLN A 697 -2.34 11.30 5.50
C GLN A 697 -1.61 9.98 5.24
N THR A 698 -0.29 10.02 5.08
CA THR A 698 0.53 8.79 5.09
C THR A 698 1.15 8.62 6.47
N ALA A 699 0.45 7.88 7.34
CA ALA A 699 0.97 7.57 8.67
C ALA A 699 2.19 6.66 8.60
N THR A 700 3.19 6.93 9.44
CA THR A 700 4.37 6.06 9.58
C THR A 700 3.97 4.75 10.28
N THR A 701 4.44 3.61 9.79
CA THR A 701 3.97 2.28 10.24
C THR A 701 5.12 1.31 10.54
N TYR A 702 6.31 1.84 10.81
CA TYR A 702 7.54 1.06 10.94
C TYR A 702 7.44 0.01 12.06
N ASP A 703 8.13 -1.11 11.87
CA ASP A 703 8.29 -2.16 12.87
C ASP A 703 9.21 -1.64 14.00
N GLU A 704 8.61 -1.02 15.02
CA GLU A 704 9.32 -0.39 16.14
C GLU A 704 10.30 -1.35 16.82
N LYS A 705 9.90 -2.62 16.98
CA LYS A 705 10.74 -3.64 17.63
C LYS A 705 11.98 -3.94 16.78
N HIS A 706 11.79 -4.08 15.47
CA HIS A 706 12.89 -4.29 14.53
C HIS A 706 13.82 -3.07 14.49
N PHE A 707 13.26 -1.88 14.41
CA PHE A 707 14.01 -0.63 14.37
C PHE A 707 14.87 -0.42 15.64
N ARG A 708 14.28 -0.57 16.83
CA ARG A 708 15.02 -0.48 18.10
C ARG A 708 16.12 -1.53 18.20
N LYS A 709 15.89 -2.74 17.67
CA LYS A 709 16.91 -3.79 17.62
C LYS A 709 18.09 -3.38 16.73
N LEU A 710 17.84 -2.83 15.55
CA LEU A 710 18.89 -2.36 14.65
C LEU A 710 19.73 -1.25 15.30
N MET A 711 19.08 -0.27 15.93
CA MET A 711 19.74 0.81 16.67
C MET A 711 20.67 0.26 17.76
N ALA A 712 20.17 -0.65 18.59
CA ALA A 712 20.94 -1.24 19.68
C ALA A 712 22.13 -2.09 19.19
N GLN A 713 22.01 -2.73 18.02
CA GLN A 713 23.06 -3.56 17.44
C GLN A 713 24.14 -2.73 16.72
N ASN A 714 23.86 -1.47 16.35
CA ASN A 714 24.75 -0.67 15.50
C ASN A 714 24.94 0.76 16.04
N PRO A 715 25.40 0.94 17.30
CA PRO A 715 25.48 2.25 17.96
C PRO A 715 26.41 3.23 17.23
N ASP A 716 27.42 2.75 16.50
CA ASP A 716 28.34 3.61 15.75
C ASP A 716 27.65 4.28 14.54
N LEU A 717 26.77 3.55 13.86
CA LEU A 717 25.99 4.10 12.74
C LEU A 717 24.92 5.08 13.24
N VAL A 718 24.31 4.77 14.37
CA VAL A 718 23.38 5.68 15.08
C VAL A 718 24.08 7.01 15.38
N ARG A 719 25.30 6.97 15.93
CA ARG A 719 26.10 8.16 16.21
C ARG A 719 26.52 8.89 14.93
N LYS A 720 26.99 8.16 13.91
CA LYS A 720 27.44 8.73 12.63
C LYS A 720 26.37 9.58 11.96
N TYR A 721 25.12 9.12 11.98
CA TYR A 721 24.00 9.79 11.33
C TYR A 721 23.14 10.64 12.28
N GLY A 722 23.57 10.78 13.55
CA GLY A 722 22.84 11.57 14.55
C GLY A 722 21.41 11.07 14.77
N ILE A 723 21.20 9.74 14.79
CA ILE A 723 19.87 9.16 14.93
C ILE A 723 19.51 9.12 16.41
N ASP A 724 18.88 10.17 16.89
CA ASP A 724 18.37 10.34 18.25
C ASP A 724 16.91 9.87 18.37
N ASP A 725 16.10 10.14 17.35
CA ASP A 725 14.77 9.58 17.16
C ASP A 725 14.48 9.22 15.68
N GLN A 726 13.21 9.05 15.33
CA GLN A 726 12.79 8.70 13.97
C GLN A 726 12.76 9.88 12.99
N ARG A 727 12.93 11.11 13.46
CA ARG A 727 12.87 12.33 12.64
C ARG A 727 13.86 12.26 11.47
N ASN A 728 15.08 11.80 11.73
CA ASN A 728 16.16 11.82 10.74
C ASN A 728 16.06 10.69 9.72
N LEU A 729 15.33 9.62 10.07
CA LEU A 729 15.09 8.46 9.20
C LEU A 729 13.71 8.47 8.55
N ALA A 730 12.85 9.43 8.90
CA ALA A 730 11.54 9.55 8.28
C ALA A 730 11.73 9.82 6.77
N PRO A 731 11.03 9.06 5.90
CA PRO A 731 11.01 9.40 4.48
C PRO A 731 10.42 10.81 4.32
N TYR A 732 10.88 11.55 3.31
CA TYR A 732 10.36 12.88 2.98
C TYR A 732 8.89 12.86 2.59
N GLY A 733 8.35 11.67 2.34
CA GLY A 733 6.94 11.42 2.09
C GLY A 733 6.69 11.03 0.66
N GLY A 734 5.52 11.35 0.15
CA GLY A 734 5.05 10.91 -1.14
C GLY A 734 3.71 11.54 -1.49
N GLY A 735 3.35 11.51 -2.77
CA GLY A 735 2.14 12.14 -3.28
C GLY A 735 1.55 11.43 -4.49
N PHE A 736 0.57 12.08 -5.09
CA PHE A 736 -0.18 11.60 -6.26
C PHE A 736 -0.66 12.83 -7.06
N GLY A 737 -1.06 12.64 -8.32
CA GLY A 737 -1.66 13.70 -9.14
C GLY A 737 -3.08 14.09 -8.70
N PRO A 738 -3.61 15.26 -9.12
CA PRO A 738 -4.98 15.65 -8.78
C PRO A 738 -6.01 14.71 -9.41
N VAL A 739 -7.14 14.49 -8.72
CA VAL A 739 -8.23 13.61 -9.21
C VAL A 739 -9.29 14.35 -10.02
N ALA A 740 -9.33 15.68 -9.91
CA ALA A 740 -10.17 16.57 -10.71
C ALA A 740 -9.26 17.44 -11.58
N ALA A 741 -9.72 17.78 -12.79
CA ALA A 741 -8.94 18.60 -13.71
C ALA A 741 -8.63 19.99 -13.12
N ASP A 742 -9.60 20.57 -12.42
CA ASP A 742 -9.57 21.87 -11.74
C ASP A 742 -9.37 21.75 -10.22
N GLY A 743 -8.61 20.76 -9.78
CA GLY A 743 -8.42 20.45 -8.36
C GLY A 743 -6.96 20.22 -7.94
N TYR A 744 -6.80 19.95 -6.65
CA TYR A 744 -5.53 19.67 -5.99
C TYR A 744 -5.45 18.24 -5.45
N GLY A 745 -4.28 17.62 -5.57
CA GLY A 745 -3.87 16.47 -4.76
C GLY A 745 -2.98 16.92 -3.61
N VAL A 746 -3.29 16.56 -2.36
CA VAL A 746 -2.47 16.93 -1.19
C VAL A 746 -2.19 15.72 -0.32
N SER A 747 -0.92 15.35 -0.22
CA SER A 747 -0.46 14.32 0.72
C SER A 747 0.40 14.93 1.80
N TYR A 748 0.27 14.43 3.03
CA TYR A 748 1.10 14.88 4.13
C TYR A 748 1.50 13.76 5.09
N ILE A 749 2.67 13.94 5.72
CA ILE A 749 3.19 13.05 6.75
C ILE A 749 3.47 13.86 8.01
N ILE A 750 2.84 13.47 9.11
CA ILE A 750 3.12 14.01 10.45
C ILE A 750 4.28 13.19 11.05
N ALA A 751 5.51 13.54 10.66
CA ALA A 751 6.70 12.74 10.90
C ALA A 751 7.18 12.77 12.36
N ALA A 752 7.22 13.96 12.99
CA ALA A 752 7.75 14.13 14.35
C ALA A 752 6.89 15.09 15.21
N GLU A 753 7.36 15.38 16.42
CA GLU A 753 6.70 16.34 17.33
C GLU A 753 6.63 17.76 16.75
N ASP A 754 7.58 18.11 15.89
CA ASP A 754 7.76 19.43 15.29
C ASP A 754 7.82 19.42 13.75
N LEU A 755 7.60 18.28 13.10
CA LEU A 755 7.85 18.09 11.67
C LEU A 755 6.65 17.51 10.92
N ILE A 756 6.24 18.20 9.86
CA ILE A 756 5.24 17.75 8.88
C ILE A 756 5.77 18.00 7.46
N PHE A 757 5.63 17.01 6.58
CA PHE A 757 5.93 17.13 5.15
C PHE A 757 4.65 17.26 4.34
N PHE A 758 4.65 18.11 3.32
CA PHE A 758 3.54 18.31 2.39
C PHE A 758 3.98 18.08 0.94
N HIS A 759 3.12 17.41 0.17
CA HIS A 759 3.21 17.27 -1.28
C HIS A 759 1.89 17.72 -1.89
N ILE A 760 1.95 18.68 -2.80
CA ILE A 760 0.80 19.33 -3.42
C ILE A 760 0.95 19.20 -4.92
N SER A 761 -0.09 18.73 -5.60
CA SER A 761 -0.13 18.62 -7.06
C SER A 761 -1.37 19.28 -7.62
N SER A 762 -1.27 19.78 -8.85
CA SER A 762 -2.36 20.32 -9.64
C SER A 762 -2.05 20.19 -11.14
N ASN A 763 -2.94 20.64 -12.01
CA ASN A 763 -2.69 20.68 -13.45
C ASN A 763 -2.42 22.13 -13.88
N LYS A 764 -1.33 22.37 -14.60
CA LYS A 764 -0.98 23.70 -15.14
C LYS A 764 -2.03 24.22 -16.12
N SER A 765 -2.74 23.32 -16.80
CA SER A 765 -3.83 23.64 -17.71
C SER A 765 -5.06 24.23 -17.02
N ALA A 766 -5.22 24.01 -15.71
CA ALA A 766 -6.28 24.61 -14.92
C ALA A 766 -5.85 25.98 -14.38
N GLY A 767 -6.30 27.06 -15.04
CA GLY A 767 -5.92 28.42 -14.68
C GLY A 767 -6.33 28.87 -13.28
N GLU A 768 -7.22 28.14 -12.60
CA GLU A 768 -7.63 28.41 -11.22
C GLU A 768 -6.69 27.76 -10.18
N THR A 769 -5.86 26.77 -10.55
CA THR A 769 -5.01 26.02 -9.62
C THR A 769 -3.53 26.34 -9.78
N ASP A 770 -2.81 26.42 -8.66
CA ASP A 770 -1.35 26.60 -8.63
C ASP A 770 -0.79 25.94 -7.36
N SER A 771 0.04 24.91 -7.51
CA SER A 771 0.51 24.09 -6.39
C SER A 771 1.39 24.87 -5.41
N LYS A 772 2.19 25.82 -5.91
CA LYS A 772 3.07 26.64 -5.08
C LYS A 772 2.27 27.68 -4.30
N ARG A 773 1.40 28.43 -4.97
CA ARG A 773 0.47 29.38 -4.36
C ARG A 773 -0.38 28.69 -3.29
N PHE A 774 -0.91 27.50 -3.60
CA PHE A 774 -1.69 26.75 -2.63
C PHE A 774 -0.86 26.30 -1.43
N GLY A 775 0.40 25.88 -1.63
CA GLY A 775 1.34 25.60 -0.55
C GLY A 775 1.59 26.81 0.37
N GLU A 776 1.76 28.00 -0.21
CA GLU A 776 1.86 29.26 0.54
C GLU A 776 0.57 29.54 1.35
N ARG A 777 -0.61 29.27 0.77
CA ARG A 777 -1.90 29.36 1.49
C ARG A 777 -2.00 28.39 2.66
N ILE A 778 -1.52 27.15 2.51
CA ILE A 778 -1.49 26.16 3.59
C ILE A 778 -0.52 26.61 4.68
N CYS A 779 0.68 27.08 4.32
CA CYS A 779 1.65 27.62 5.28
C CYS A 779 1.04 28.78 6.08
N GLN A 780 0.36 29.72 5.41
CA GLN A 780 -0.31 30.83 6.07
C GLN A 780 -1.48 30.36 6.95
N ALA A 781 -2.30 29.41 6.50
CA ALA A 781 -3.40 28.86 7.29
C ALA A 781 -2.90 28.18 8.58
N MET A 782 -1.83 27.37 8.46
CA MET A 782 -1.16 26.74 9.60
C MET A 782 -0.64 27.81 10.59
N LYS A 783 0.03 28.84 10.09
CA LYS A 783 0.50 29.96 10.92
C LYS A 783 -0.65 30.66 11.65
N ASP A 784 -1.71 31.06 10.94
CA ASP A 784 -2.86 31.75 11.54
C ASP A 784 -3.53 30.89 12.61
N MET A 785 -3.68 29.59 12.35
CA MET A 785 -4.25 28.64 13.31
C MET A 785 -3.36 28.47 14.54
N ARG A 786 -2.04 28.57 14.41
CA ARG A 786 -1.11 28.57 15.55
C ARG A 786 -1.26 29.86 16.36
N ASP A 787 -1.35 31.01 15.69
CA ASP A 787 -1.40 32.33 16.31
C ASP A 787 -2.71 32.52 17.13
N LEU A 788 -3.76 31.77 16.80
CA LEU A 788 -4.95 31.63 17.66
C LEU A 788 -4.64 31.09 19.06
N PHE A 789 -3.54 30.38 19.28
CA PHE A 789 -3.19 29.82 20.60
C PHE A 789 -2.00 30.53 21.27
N GLU A 790 -1.45 31.57 20.65
CA GLU A 790 -0.43 32.41 21.28
C GLU A 790 -1.00 33.06 22.56
N GLY A 791 -0.27 32.95 23.67
CA GLY A 791 -0.69 33.41 24.99
C GLY A 791 -1.39 32.37 25.87
N GLU A 792 -2.06 31.35 25.28
CA GLU A 792 -2.65 30.22 26.03
C GLU A 792 -1.67 29.06 26.23
N ILE A 793 -0.72 28.90 25.31
CA ILE A 793 0.26 27.81 25.30
C ILE A 793 1.66 28.42 25.21
N LYS A 794 2.53 28.16 26.19
CA LYS A 794 3.95 28.55 26.11
C LYS A 794 4.66 27.67 25.07
N PHE A 795 5.29 28.33 24.09
CA PHE A 795 6.09 27.67 23.06
C PHE A 795 7.52 27.46 23.59
N GLU A 796 7.91 26.21 23.78
CA GLU A 796 9.31 25.85 24.02
C GLU A 796 9.93 25.50 22.67
N LYS A 797 10.66 26.45 22.10
CA LYS A 797 11.54 26.17 20.96
C LYS A 797 12.66 25.27 21.51
N LYS A 798 12.71 24.00 21.10
CA LYS A 798 13.92 23.22 21.32
C LYS A 798 14.98 23.83 20.41
N ASN A 799 16.00 24.42 21.03
CA ASN A 799 17.18 24.95 20.35
C ASN A 799 17.94 23.84 19.63
#